data_AF-P57740-F1
#
_entry.id   AF-P57740-F1
#
_cell.length_a   1.000
_cell.length_b   1.000
_cell.length_c   1.000
_cell.angle_alpha   90.00
_cell.angle_beta   90.00
_cell.angle_gamma   90.00
#
_symmetry.space_group_name_H-M   'P 1'
#
loop_
_entity.id
_entity.type
_entity.pdbx_description
1 polymer ?
#
loop_
_entity_poly.entity_id
_entity_poly.type
_entity_poly.pdbx_seq_one_letter_code
_entity_poly.pdbx_strand_id
1 'polypeptide(L)'
;MDRSGFGEISSPVIREAEVTRTARKQSAQKRVLLQASQDENFGNTTPRNQVIPRTPSSFRQPFTPTSRSLLRQPDISCILGTGGKSPRLTQSSGFFGNLSMVTNLDDSNWAAAFSSQRSGLFTNTEPHSITEDVTISAVMLREDDPGEAASMSMFSDFLQSFLKHSSSTVFDLVEEYENICGSQVNILSKIVSRATPGLQKFSKTASMLWLLQQEMVTWRLLASLYRDRIQSALEEESVFAVTAVNASEKTVVEALFQRDSLVRQSQLVVDWLESIAKDEIGEFSDNIEFYAKSVYWENTLHTLKQRQLTSYVGSVRPLVTELDPDAPIRQKMPLDDLDREDEVRLLKYLFTLIRAGMTEEAQRLCKRCGQAWRAATLEGWKLYHDPNVNGGTELEPVEGNPYRRIWKISCWRMAEDELFNRYERAIYAALSGNLKQLLPVCDTWEDTVWAYFRVMVDSLVEQEIQTSVATLDETEELPREYLGANWTLEKVFEELQATDKKRVLEENQEHYHIVQKFLILGDIDGLMDEFSKWLSKSRNNLPGHLLRFMTHLILFFRTLGLQTKEEVSIEVLKTYIQLLIREKHTNLIAFYTCHLPQDLAVAQYALFLESVTEFEQRHHCLELAKEADLDVATITKTVVENIRKKDNGEFSHHDLAPALDTGTTEEDRLKIDVIDWLVFDPAQRAEALKQGNAIMRKFLASKKHEAAKEVFVKIPQDSIAEIYNQCEEQGMESPLPAEDDNAIREHLCIRAYLEAHETFNEWFKHMNSVPQKPALIPQPTFTEKVAHEHKEKKYEMDFGIWKGHLDALTADVKEKMYNVLLFVDGGWMVDVREDAKEDHERTHQMVLLRKLCLPMLCFLLHTILHSTGQYQECLQLADMVSSERHKLYLVFSKEELRKLLQKLRESSLMLLDQGLDPLGYEIQL
;
A
#
# COMPACT_ATOMS: atom_id res chain seq x y z
N MET A 1 -6.96 -62.25 -22.23
CA MET A 1 -8.31 -62.82 -22.01
C MET A 1 -8.93 -62.03 -20.88
N ASP A 2 -10.11 -61.51 -21.14
CA ASP A 2 -10.58 -60.20 -20.70
C ASP A 2 -10.91 -60.06 -19.22
N ARG A 3 -10.57 -58.88 -18.67
CA ARG A 3 -11.11 -58.32 -17.42
C ARG A 3 -12.21 -57.30 -17.78
N SER A 4 -13.44 -57.59 -17.38
CA SER A 4 -14.54 -56.66 -17.14
C SER A 4 -15.45 -57.35 -16.11
N GLY A 5 -16.12 -56.70 -15.16
CA GLY A 5 -16.10 -55.33 -14.68
C GLY A 5 -16.51 -55.38 -13.21
N PHE A 6 -15.81 -54.62 -12.36
CA PHE A 6 -16.35 -54.27 -11.05
C PHE A 6 -17.20 -53.03 -11.26
N GLY A 7 -18.52 -53.19 -11.10
CA GLY A 7 -19.43 -52.07 -10.99
C GLY A 7 -19.14 -51.33 -9.70
N GLU A 8 -18.63 -50.11 -9.82
CA GLU A 8 -18.73 -49.09 -8.79
C GLU A 8 -20.22 -48.77 -8.64
N ILE A 9 -20.79 -49.24 -7.53
CA ILE A 9 -22.12 -48.83 -7.09
C ILE A 9 -21.91 -47.48 -6.39
N SER A 10 -22.26 -46.42 -7.11
CA SER A 10 -22.46 -45.07 -6.61
C SER A 10 -23.39 -45.10 -5.41
N SER A 11 -22.95 -44.52 -4.28
CA SER A 11 -23.79 -44.21 -3.12
C SER A 11 -23.84 -42.68 -2.99
N PRO A 12 -24.98 -42.09 -2.61
CA PRO A 12 -25.35 -40.79 -3.13
C PRO A 12 -25.46 -39.73 -2.01
N VAL A 13 -25.78 -38.51 -2.43
CA VAL A 13 -25.21 -37.20 -2.06
C VAL A 13 -25.81 -36.59 -0.78
N ILE A 14 -24.97 -36.12 0.17
CA ILE A 14 -24.95 -34.73 0.72
C ILE A 14 -23.53 -34.41 1.23
N ARG A 15 -22.60 -34.25 0.28
CA ARG A 15 -21.40 -33.41 0.36
C ARG A 15 -21.19 -32.77 -1.00
N GLU A 16 -22.30 -32.33 -1.57
CA GLU A 16 -22.20 -31.53 -2.75
C GLU A 16 -21.74 -30.16 -2.29
N ALA A 17 -20.51 -29.82 -2.68
CA ALA A 17 -20.09 -28.45 -2.94
C ALA A 17 -21.07 -27.68 -3.85
N GLU A 18 -22.25 -28.23 -4.18
CA GLU A 18 -23.31 -27.79 -5.06
C GLU A 18 -24.35 -26.91 -4.39
N VAL A 19 -24.41 -26.78 -3.06
CA VAL A 19 -25.12 -25.63 -2.45
C VAL A 19 -24.30 -24.35 -2.66
N THR A 20 -22.98 -24.43 -2.51
CA THR A 20 -22.05 -23.36 -2.90
C THR A 20 -21.93 -23.23 -4.43
N ARG A 21 -22.10 -24.33 -5.19
CA ARG A 21 -22.06 -24.31 -6.67
C ARG A 21 -23.37 -23.89 -7.32
N THR A 22 -24.53 -24.01 -6.67
CA THR A 22 -25.79 -23.45 -7.17
C THR A 22 -25.77 -21.93 -7.01
N ALA A 23 -25.19 -21.41 -5.91
CA ALA A 23 -24.81 -20.00 -5.83
C ALA A 23 -23.77 -19.58 -6.90
N ARG A 24 -22.79 -20.46 -7.25
CA ARG A 24 -21.82 -20.18 -8.34
C ARG A 24 -22.35 -20.36 -9.78
N LYS A 25 -23.33 -21.25 -10.02
CA LYS A 25 -23.89 -21.52 -11.36
C LYS A 25 -25.02 -20.56 -11.70
N GLN A 26 -25.83 -20.14 -10.72
CA GLN A 26 -26.86 -19.12 -10.96
C GLN A 26 -26.24 -17.74 -11.20
N SER A 27 -25.09 -17.42 -10.60
CA SER A 27 -24.35 -16.18 -10.88
C SER A 27 -23.65 -16.18 -12.24
N ALA A 28 -23.09 -17.31 -12.69
CA ALA A 28 -22.45 -17.40 -14.01
C ALA A 28 -23.42 -17.28 -15.21
N GLN A 29 -24.73 -17.47 -15.00
CA GLN A 29 -25.76 -17.36 -16.04
C GLN A 29 -26.57 -16.06 -16.01
N LYS A 30 -26.37 -15.19 -15.01
CA LYS A 30 -26.93 -13.82 -14.97
C LYS A 30 -25.80 -12.78 -15.03
N ARG A 31 -25.22 -12.57 -16.21
CA ARG A 31 -24.59 -11.28 -16.55
C ARG A 31 -25.71 -10.27 -16.75
N VAL A 32 -26.05 -9.49 -15.74
CA VAL A 32 -26.98 -8.36 -15.87
C VAL A 32 -26.38 -7.14 -15.17
N LEU A 33 -26.36 -6.03 -15.92
CA LEU A 33 -25.79 -4.74 -15.57
C LEU A 33 -26.38 -4.19 -14.27
N LEU A 34 -25.50 -3.77 -13.36
CA LEU A 34 -25.85 -2.83 -12.30
C LEU A 34 -26.15 -1.46 -12.95
N GLN A 35 -27.38 -1.02 -12.77
CA GLN A 35 -27.94 0.19 -13.34
C GLN A 35 -27.35 1.41 -12.61
N ALA A 36 -26.34 2.04 -13.20
CA ALA A 36 -25.90 3.37 -12.81
C ALA A 36 -26.87 4.40 -13.41
N SER A 37 -27.51 5.17 -12.54
CA SER A 37 -28.27 6.37 -12.87
C SER A 37 -27.33 7.46 -13.38
N GLN A 38 -27.30 7.70 -14.70
CA GLN A 38 -26.80 8.95 -15.27
C GLN A 38 -27.71 9.39 -16.42
N ASP A 39 -28.36 10.53 -16.18
CA ASP A 39 -28.83 11.43 -17.21
C ASP A 39 -27.65 12.00 -18.00
N GLU A 40 -27.96 12.41 -19.24
CA GLU A 40 -27.21 13.24 -20.19
C GLU A 40 -26.72 12.55 -21.49
N ASN A 41 -27.03 13.26 -22.57
CA ASN A 41 -27.09 12.90 -23.98
C ASN A 41 -25.75 13.10 -24.73
N PHE A 42 -25.72 12.51 -25.94
CA PHE A 42 -24.81 12.72 -27.09
C PHE A 42 -23.43 12.03 -26.97
N GLY A 43 -22.90 11.31 -27.98
CA GLY A 43 -23.29 11.02 -29.35
C GLY A 43 -22.05 10.57 -30.14
N ASN A 44 -22.22 9.55 -31.00
CA ASN A 44 -21.41 9.18 -32.17
C ASN A 44 -20.25 8.15 -32.09
N THR A 45 -20.63 6.91 -32.48
CA THR A 45 -20.10 6.09 -33.61
C THR A 45 -18.65 5.60 -33.65
N THR A 46 -18.47 4.27 -33.60
CA THR A 46 -17.65 3.50 -34.58
C THR A 46 -18.02 1.98 -34.58
N PRO A 47 -17.80 1.24 -35.68
CA PRO A 47 -18.59 0.05 -36.02
C PRO A 47 -17.90 -1.32 -35.82
N ARG A 48 -18.79 -2.28 -35.55
CA ARG A 48 -18.79 -3.74 -35.80
C ARG A 48 -17.83 -4.23 -36.92
N ASN A 49 -16.97 -5.20 -36.60
CA ASN A 49 -16.60 -6.26 -37.54
C ASN A 49 -16.32 -7.60 -36.85
N GLN A 50 -16.99 -8.62 -37.38
CA GLN A 50 -16.95 -10.03 -37.02
C GLN A 50 -15.93 -10.73 -37.91
N VAL A 51 -14.97 -11.50 -37.36
CA VAL A 51 -14.36 -12.65 -38.06
C VAL A 51 -13.91 -13.71 -37.03
N ILE A 52 -14.66 -14.81 -36.97
CA ILE A 52 -14.24 -16.18 -36.61
C ILE A 52 -13.88 -16.81 -37.97
N PRO A 53 -12.82 -17.66 -38.18
CA PRO A 53 -12.91 -19.06 -37.71
C PRO A 53 -11.62 -19.93 -37.59
N ARG A 54 -11.85 -21.11 -36.98
CA ARG A 54 -11.21 -22.44 -37.18
C ARG A 54 -10.08 -22.90 -36.25
N THR A 55 -10.49 -23.61 -35.20
CA THR A 55 -9.83 -24.81 -34.66
C THR A 55 -9.99 -26.02 -35.60
N PRO A 56 -8.96 -26.85 -35.80
CA PRO A 56 -9.13 -28.22 -36.27
C PRO A 56 -9.03 -29.23 -35.12
N SER A 57 -10.09 -30.00 -34.95
CA SER A 57 -10.13 -31.29 -34.28
C SER A 57 -9.15 -32.28 -34.90
N SER A 58 -8.40 -33.02 -34.08
CA SER A 58 -7.84 -34.31 -34.47
C SER A 58 -7.98 -35.32 -33.34
N PHE A 59 -8.43 -36.49 -33.77
CA PHE A 59 -8.80 -37.67 -33.01
C PHE A 59 -7.59 -38.44 -32.45
N ARG A 60 -7.85 -39.11 -31.31
CA ARG A 60 -7.28 -40.41 -30.85
C ARG A 60 -5.75 -40.50 -30.65
N GLN A 61 -5.33 -40.72 -29.39
CA GLN A 61 -5.16 -42.04 -28.77
C GLN A 61 -4.76 -41.90 -27.28
N PRO A 62 -5.21 -42.80 -26.39
CA PRO A 62 -4.85 -42.78 -24.98
C PRO A 62 -3.51 -43.51 -24.78
N PHE A 63 -2.50 -42.80 -24.28
CA PHE A 63 -1.28 -43.42 -23.79
C PHE A 63 -1.51 -43.93 -22.36
N THR A 64 -1.53 -45.25 -22.25
CA THR A 64 -1.39 -46.01 -21.01
C THR A 64 0.08 -46.03 -20.60
N PRO A 65 0.44 -45.72 -19.34
CA PRO A 65 1.79 -45.97 -18.86
C PRO A 65 1.94 -47.46 -18.56
N THR A 66 2.91 -48.07 -19.22
CA THR A 66 3.32 -49.46 -19.04
C THR A 66 4.06 -49.66 -17.72
N SER A 67 3.66 -50.74 -17.06
CA SER A 67 4.35 -51.46 -16.00
C SER A 67 5.88 -51.33 -16.03
N ARG A 68 6.45 -50.81 -14.94
CA ARG A 68 7.84 -51.05 -14.54
C ARG A 68 7.84 -51.70 -13.17
N SER A 69 8.01 -53.03 -13.16
CA SER A 69 8.52 -53.76 -12.01
C SER A 69 9.98 -54.16 -12.28
N LEU A 70 10.79 -54.05 -11.23
CA LEU A 70 12.05 -54.78 -10.99
C LEU A 70 13.29 -54.32 -11.77
N LEU A 71 14.06 -53.43 -11.14
CA LEU A 71 15.53 -53.51 -11.09
C LEU A 71 16.02 -53.01 -9.71
N ARG A 72 16.41 -53.98 -8.89
CA ARG A 72 17.43 -54.04 -7.82
C ARG A 72 17.90 -52.75 -7.11
N GLN A 73 17.62 -52.73 -5.80
CA GLN A 73 18.46 -52.40 -4.63
C GLN A 73 19.32 -51.12 -4.63
N PRO A 74 19.20 -50.34 -3.55
CA PRO A 74 20.37 -50.16 -2.69
C PRO A 74 20.10 -50.56 -1.23
N ASP A 75 21.20 -50.97 -0.58
CA ASP A 75 21.32 -51.50 0.76
C ASP A 75 20.60 -50.70 1.86
N ILE A 76 19.79 -51.40 2.64
CA ILE A 76 19.36 -50.98 3.98
C ILE A 76 20.17 -51.81 4.97
N SER A 77 21.27 -51.23 5.45
CA SER A 77 21.88 -51.63 6.72
C SER A 77 22.61 -50.44 7.33
N CYS A 78 21.93 -49.76 8.24
CA CYS A 78 22.48 -49.02 9.38
C CYS A 78 21.32 -48.24 10.03
N ILE A 79 20.90 -48.66 11.21
CA ILE A 79 20.52 -47.85 12.39
C ILE A 79 19.89 -48.83 13.39
N LEU A 80 20.76 -49.41 14.22
CA LEU A 80 20.46 -49.80 15.60
C LEU A 80 21.71 -49.43 16.40
N GLY A 81 21.67 -48.27 17.04
CA GLY A 81 22.71 -47.72 17.89
C GLY A 81 22.08 -46.88 18.98
N THR A 82 22.06 -47.45 20.18
CA THR A 82 21.43 -46.98 21.40
C THR A 82 22.00 -45.66 21.96
N GLY A 83 21.12 -44.84 22.53
CA GLY A 83 21.39 -44.08 23.76
C GLY A 83 21.58 -42.56 23.62
N GLY A 84 20.68 -41.76 24.20
CA GLY A 84 20.97 -40.35 24.45
C GLY A 84 19.80 -39.37 24.63
N LYS A 85 19.07 -39.50 25.75
CA LYS A 85 18.50 -38.43 26.62
C LYS A 85 17.81 -37.18 26.01
N SER A 86 16.53 -37.05 26.37
CA SER A 86 15.74 -35.81 26.43
C SER A 86 16.35 -34.72 27.33
N PRO A 87 16.02 -33.43 27.11
CA PRO A 87 15.84 -32.53 28.25
C PRO A 87 14.55 -31.70 28.20
N ARG A 88 13.91 -31.60 29.38
CA ARG A 88 12.91 -30.57 29.73
C ARG A 88 13.59 -29.32 30.29
N LEU A 89 12.94 -28.18 30.06
CA LEU A 89 12.96 -26.87 30.73
C LEU A 89 13.94 -26.63 31.91
N THR A 90 14.71 -25.53 31.90
CA THR A 90 14.38 -24.26 32.61
C THR A 90 15.55 -23.25 32.62
N GLN A 91 15.15 -21.97 32.60
CA GLN A 91 15.74 -20.79 33.27
C GLN A 91 16.68 -19.80 32.56
N SER A 92 16.27 -18.54 32.79
CA SER A 92 16.78 -17.21 32.49
C SER A 92 18.07 -16.84 33.23
N SER A 93 18.88 -15.97 32.60
CA SER A 93 19.75 -14.87 33.09
C SER A 93 20.92 -14.75 32.09
N GLY A 94 21.28 -13.61 31.47
CA GLY A 94 21.54 -12.30 32.04
C GLY A 94 23.06 -12.00 31.97
N PHE A 95 23.46 -11.11 31.05
CA PHE A 95 24.65 -10.25 31.07
C PHE A 95 26.09 -10.83 30.96
N PHE A 96 26.77 -10.53 29.84
CA PHE A 96 28.17 -10.03 29.68
C PHE A 96 28.28 -9.64 28.17
N GLY A 97 28.81 -8.51 27.71
CA GLY A 97 29.85 -7.63 28.24
C GLY A 97 31.13 -7.76 27.40
N ASN A 98 31.19 -7.05 26.26
CA ASN A 98 32.36 -6.62 25.46
C ASN A 98 33.63 -7.48 25.34
N LEU A 99 34.04 -7.74 24.09
CA LEU A 99 35.44 -7.59 23.66
C LEU A 99 35.51 -7.30 22.14
N SER A 100 36.24 -6.24 21.80
CA SER A 100 36.53 -5.78 20.44
C SER A 100 37.90 -6.27 19.96
N MET A 101 38.10 -6.13 18.65
CA MET A 101 39.35 -6.12 17.88
C MET A 101 39.98 -7.47 17.47
N VAL A 102 39.76 -7.84 16.21
CA VAL A 102 40.85 -8.19 15.28
C VAL A 102 40.59 -7.49 13.94
N THR A 103 41.54 -6.69 13.52
CA THR A 103 41.61 -5.97 12.25
C THR A 103 42.27 -6.80 11.15
N ASN A 104 41.74 -6.64 9.94
CA ASN A 104 42.37 -6.70 8.61
C ASN A 104 42.96 -8.03 8.09
N LEU A 105 42.28 -8.59 7.08
CA LEU A 105 42.92 -9.02 5.85
C LEU A 105 42.02 -8.65 4.65
N ASP A 106 42.64 -8.00 3.66
CA ASP A 106 42.16 -7.73 2.31
C ASP A 106 41.54 -8.96 1.65
N ASP A 107 40.42 -8.78 0.95
CA ASP A 107 40.41 -9.02 -0.50
C ASP A 107 39.15 -8.41 -1.15
N SER A 108 39.43 -7.70 -2.24
CA SER A 108 38.50 -6.93 -3.06
C SER A 108 37.66 -7.84 -3.95
N ASN A 109 36.34 -7.67 -3.98
CA ASN A 109 35.43 -7.85 -5.14
C ASN A 109 33.97 -8.07 -4.69
N TRP A 110 33.22 -6.99 -4.48
CA TRP A 110 31.76 -7.00 -4.63
C TRP A 110 31.30 -5.62 -5.12
N ALA A 111 31.58 -5.35 -6.39
CA ALA A 111 31.02 -4.24 -7.16
C ALA A 111 30.59 -4.77 -8.53
N ALA A 112 29.45 -5.48 -8.57
CA ALA A 112 28.70 -5.80 -9.79
C ALA A 112 27.37 -6.50 -9.42
N ALA A 113 26.38 -5.73 -8.95
CA ALA A 113 24.98 -6.17 -8.93
C ALA A 113 24.02 -4.98 -8.84
N PHE A 114 24.18 -3.98 -9.70
CA PHE A 114 23.15 -2.96 -9.96
C PHE A 114 23.20 -2.56 -11.44
N SER A 115 22.52 -3.34 -12.28
CA SER A 115 21.90 -2.89 -13.54
C SER A 115 21.21 -4.06 -14.22
N SER A 116 19.90 -3.99 -14.44
CA SER A 116 19.24 -4.73 -15.51
C SER A 116 17.81 -4.23 -15.72
N GLN A 117 17.68 -3.24 -16.61
CA GLN A 117 16.50 -3.11 -17.45
C GLN A 117 16.28 -4.41 -18.24
N ARG A 118 15.04 -4.92 -18.34
CA ARG A 118 14.34 -5.03 -19.62
C ARG A 118 12.95 -5.66 -19.53
N SER A 119 12.08 -5.04 -20.32
CA SER A 119 10.73 -5.40 -20.72
C SER A 119 10.64 -6.69 -21.53
N GLY A 120 9.51 -7.40 -21.35
CA GLY A 120 8.74 -8.06 -22.40
C GLY A 120 9.27 -9.38 -22.99
N LEU A 121 8.58 -10.48 -22.67
CA LEU A 121 7.96 -11.40 -23.64
C LEU A 121 7.27 -12.57 -22.91
N PHE A 122 5.94 -12.60 -22.98
CA PHE A 122 5.15 -13.80 -22.70
C PHE A 122 5.38 -14.83 -23.80
N THR A 123 5.74 -16.07 -23.47
CA THR A 123 5.16 -17.32 -24.02
C THR A 123 5.82 -18.58 -23.42
N ASN A 124 4.96 -19.57 -23.18
CA ASN A 124 5.19 -21.00 -22.90
C ASN A 124 5.51 -21.44 -21.47
N THR A 125 4.44 -21.85 -20.78
CA THR A 125 4.39 -22.73 -19.61
C THR A 125 4.88 -24.15 -19.93
N GLU A 126 6.05 -24.53 -19.39
CA GLU A 126 6.49 -25.89 -19.05
C GLU A 126 7.52 -25.78 -17.87
N PRO A 127 7.85 -26.85 -17.13
CA PRO A 127 7.93 -26.87 -15.66
C PRO A 127 9.17 -26.15 -15.08
N HIS A 128 9.09 -24.84 -14.89
CA HIS A 128 10.16 -24.01 -14.28
C HIS A 128 9.93 -23.62 -12.81
N SER A 129 8.80 -23.97 -12.20
CA SER A 129 8.42 -23.47 -10.86
C SER A 129 9.37 -23.86 -9.72
N ILE A 130 10.00 -25.04 -9.73
CA ILE A 130 10.77 -25.51 -8.56
C ILE A 130 12.15 -24.83 -8.46
N THR A 131 12.84 -24.62 -9.58
CA THR A 131 14.20 -24.04 -9.59
C THR A 131 14.19 -22.53 -9.34
N GLU A 132 13.21 -21.80 -9.89
CA GLU A 132 13.09 -20.35 -9.66
C GLU A 132 12.76 -20.07 -8.19
N ASP A 133 11.81 -20.79 -7.59
CA ASP A 133 11.43 -20.66 -6.18
C ASP A 133 12.59 -20.91 -5.21
N VAL A 134 13.44 -21.91 -5.50
CA VAL A 134 14.62 -22.22 -4.70
C VAL A 134 15.62 -21.08 -4.74
N THR A 135 15.80 -20.46 -5.90
CA THR A 135 16.75 -19.37 -6.13
C THR A 135 16.28 -18.09 -5.44
N ILE A 136 14.99 -17.74 -5.58
CA ILE A 136 14.39 -16.57 -4.93
C ILE A 136 14.46 -16.69 -3.41
N SER A 137 14.07 -17.84 -2.85
CA SER A 137 14.15 -18.07 -1.40
C SER A 137 15.59 -17.95 -0.87
N ALA A 138 16.58 -18.43 -1.63
CA ALA A 138 17.99 -18.36 -1.25
C ALA A 138 18.57 -16.93 -1.34
N VAL A 139 18.10 -16.12 -2.29
CA VAL A 139 18.45 -14.69 -2.39
C VAL A 139 17.86 -13.92 -1.23
N MET A 140 16.57 -14.12 -0.94
CA MET A 140 15.86 -13.39 0.13
C MET A 140 16.48 -13.64 1.51
N LEU A 141 17.01 -14.85 1.78
CA LEU A 141 17.71 -15.14 3.04
C LEU A 141 18.90 -14.21 3.35
N ARG A 142 19.44 -13.52 2.33
CA ARG A 142 20.54 -12.56 2.48
C ARG A 142 20.10 -11.16 2.92
N GLU A 143 18.83 -10.81 2.72
CA GLU A 143 18.25 -9.51 3.12
C GLU A 143 18.11 -9.39 4.64
N ASP A 144 18.24 -8.19 5.21
CA ASP A 144 18.15 -7.97 6.66
C ASP A 144 16.77 -8.31 7.24
N ASP A 145 15.70 -8.07 6.47
CA ASP A 145 14.35 -8.56 6.73
C ASP A 145 13.80 -9.34 5.52
N PRO A 146 14.02 -10.66 5.46
CA PRO A 146 13.58 -11.48 4.33
C PRO A 146 12.07 -11.54 4.19
N GLY A 147 11.32 -11.31 5.28
CA GLY A 147 9.87 -11.33 5.26
C GLY A 147 9.31 -10.08 4.59
N GLU A 148 9.82 -8.92 4.99
CA GLU A 148 9.46 -7.64 4.40
C GLU A 148 9.84 -7.60 2.93
N ALA A 149 11.11 -7.86 2.60
CA ALA A 149 11.62 -7.83 1.22
C ALA A 149 10.83 -8.74 0.27
N ALA A 150 10.50 -9.96 0.70
CA ALA A 150 9.72 -10.88 -0.11
C ALA A 150 8.28 -10.37 -0.35
N SER A 151 7.71 -9.57 0.57
CA SER A 151 6.32 -9.10 0.51
C SER A 151 6.14 -7.72 -0.15
N MET A 152 7.23 -7.00 -0.47
CA MET A 152 7.16 -5.63 -0.98
C MET A 152 6.46 -5.51 -2.34
N SER A 153 6.49 -6.53 -3.20
CA SER A 153 5.78 -6.48 -4.49
C SER A 153 4.26 -6.47 -4.32
N MET A 154 3.75 -6.98 -3.20
CA MET A 154 2.30 -7.10 -2.98
C MET A 154 1.58 -5.75 -3.04
N PHE A 155 2.23 -4.64 -2.67
CA PHE A 155 1.65 -3.31 -2.75
C PHE A 155 1.31 -2.93 -4.20
N SER A 156 2.22 -3.21 -5.15
CA SER A 156 1.95 -3.00 -6.57
C SER A 156 0.99 -4.03 -7.15
N ASP A 157 1.11 -5.29 -6.74
CA ASP A 157 0.29 -6.39 -7.28
C ASP A 157 -1.19 -6.18 -6.94
N PHE A 158 -1.49 -5.69 -5.72
CA PHE A 158 -2.87 -5.36 -5.31
C PHE A 158 -3.47 -4.21 -6.12
N LEU A 159 -2.67 -3.18 -6.43
CA LEU A 159 -3.14 -2.07 -7.27
C LEU A 159 -3.39 -2.55 -8.71
N GLN A 160 -2.46 -3.31 -9.30
CA GLN A 160 -2.63 -3.84 -10.65
C GLN A 160 -3.87 -4.73 -10.76
N SER A 161 -4.09 -5.59 -9.77
CA SER A 161 -5.29 -6.42 -9.70
C SER A 161 -6.57 -5.59 -9.56
N PHE A 162 -6.56 -4.52 -8.76
CA PHE A 162 -7.68 -3.57 -8.65
C PHE A 162 -8.02 -2.93 -10.00
N LEU A 163 -7.01 -2.37 -10.68
CA LEU A 163 -7.19 -1.66 -11.96
C LEU A 163 -7.64 -2.58 -13.10
N LYS A 164 -7.27 -3.86 -13.05
CA LYS A 164 -7.67 -4.88 -14.02
C LYS A 164 -9.16 -5.22 -13.94
N HIS A 165 -9.79 -5.04 -12.78
CA HIS A 165 -11.16 -5.44 -12.52
C HIS A 165 -12.12 -4.26 -12.54
N SER A 166 -13.27 -4.45 -13.19
CA SER A 166 -14.39 -3.50 -13.14
C SER A 166 -15.25 -3.73 -11.89
N SER A 167 -16.15 -2.79 -11.59
CA SER A 167 -17.15 -2.95 -10.53
C SER A 167 -18.01 -4.21 -10.68
N SER A 168 -18.27 -4.65 -11.92
CA SER A 168 -19.05 -5.87 -12.20
C SER A 168 -18.33 -7.18 -11.88
N THR A 169 -17.00 -7.13 -11.68
CA THR A 169 -16.11 -8.29 -11.45
C THR A 169 -15.43 -8.21 -10.08
N VAL A 170 -16.05 -7.51 -9.13
CA VAL A 170 -15.48 -7.24 -7.80
C VAL A 170 -15.18 -8.51 -6.99
N PHE A 171 -15.89 -9.61 -7.21
CA PHE A 171 -15.59 -10.88 -6.54
C PHE A 171 -14.43 -11.63 -7.18
N ASP A 172 -14.21 -11.47 -8.49
CA ASP A 172 -13.01 -12.01 -9.17
C ASP A 172 -11.76 -11.28 -8.66
N LEU A 173 -11.89 -9.98 -8.37
CA LEU A 173 -10.84 -9.18 -7.72
C LEU A 173 -10.47 -9.74 -6.33
N VAL A 174 -11.45 -10.03 -5.48
CA VAL A 174 -11.17 -10.58 -4.14
C VAL A 174 -10.56 -11.98 -4.23
N GLU A 175 -10.97 -12.80 -5.18
CA GLU A 175 -10.33 -14.09 -5.46
C GLU A 175 -8.87 -13.91 -5.95
N GLU A 176 -8.57 -12.88 -6.76
CA GLU A 176 -7.20 -12.56 -7.15
C GLU A 176 -6.38 -12.06 -5.95
N TYR A 177 -6.95 -11.27 -5.04
CA TYR A 177 -6.29 -10.88 -3.77
C TYR A 177 -5.97 -12.08 -2.89
N GLU A 178 -6.90 -13.04 -2.75
CA GLU A 178 -6.63 -14.29 -2.04
C GLU A 178 -5.45 -15.04 -2.68
N ASN A 179 -5.41 -15.14 -4.02
CA ASN A 179 -4.34 -15.83 -4.75
C ASN A 179 -2.98 -15.13 -4.61
N ILE A 180 -2.94 -13.79 -4.62
CA ILE A 180 -1.70 -13.02 -4.38
C ILE A 180 -1.19 -13.30 -2.96
N CYS A 181 -2.06 -13.24 -1.95
CA CYS A 181 -1.68 -13.57 -0.57
C CYS A 181 -1.21 -15.02 -0.46
N GLY A 182 -1.92 -15.98 -1.06
CA GLY A 182 -1.56 -17.40 -1.01
C GLY A 182 -0.22 -17.71 -1.67
N SER A 183 0.08 -17.07 -2.80
CA SER A 183 1.39 -17.16 -3.45
C SER A 183 2.50 -16.68 -2.52
N GLN A 184 2.29 -15.55 -1.84
CA GLN A 184 3.27 -15.00 -0.91
C GLN A 184 3.44 -15.84 0.37
N VAL A 185 2.33 -16.33 0.93
CA VAL A 185 2.33 -17.24 2.09
C VAL A 185 3.15 -18.50 1.78
N ASN A 186 3.01 -19.06 0.57
CA ASN A 186 3.80 -20.21 0.14
C ASN A 186 5.31 -19.90 0.09
N ILE A 187 5.70 -18.72 -0.41
CA ILE A 187 7.10 -18.28 -0.43
C ILE A 187 7.63 -18.11 1.00
N LEU A 188 6.90 -17.40 1.86
CA LEU A 188 7.30 -17.16 3.25
C LEU A 188 7.37 -18.46 4.07
N SER A 189 6.45 -19.39 3.87
CA SER A 189 6.47 -20.72 4.52
C SER A 189 7.72 -21.53 4.12
N LYS A 190 8.12 -21.48 2.84
CA LYS A 190 9.39 -22.07 2.37
C LYS A 190 10.61 -21.39 3.00
N ILE A 191 10.58 -20.07 3.22
CA ILE A 191 11.67 -19.34 3.89
C ILE A 191 11.76 -19.74 5.36
N VAL A 192 10.63 -19.76 6.08
CA VAL A 192 10.56 -20.11 7.51
C VAL A 192 10.97 -21.57 7.75
N SER A 193 10.54 -22.51 6.91
CA SER A 193 10.90 -23.93 7.04
C SER A 193 12.38 -24.23 6.79
N ARG A 194 13.07 -23.40 5.99
CA ARG A 194 14.52 -23.52 5.75
C ARG A 194 15.38 -22.81 6.81
N ALA A 195 14.76 -22.00 7.65
CA ALA A 195 15.45 -21.26 8.69
C ALA A 195 15.94 -22.18 9.82
N THR A 196 17.13 -21.94 10.34
CA THR A 196 17.59 -22.63 11.55
C THR A 196 16.76 -22.15 12.76
N PRO A 197 16.12 -23.05 13.53
CA PRO A 197 15.31 -22.66 14.68
C PRO A 197 16.12 -21.83 15.69
N GLY A 198 15.58 -20.68 16.12
CA GLY A 198 16.16 -19.86 17.20
C GLY A 198 16.84 -18.55 16.79
N LEU A 199 16.99 -18.27 15.49
CA LEU A 199 17.50 -16.98 15.01
C LEU A 199 16.40 -15.91 15.03
N GLN A 200 16.60 -14.83 15.79
CA GLN A 200 15.62 -13.72 15.93
C GLN A 200 15.16 -13.13 14.58
N LYS A 201 16.01 -13.14 13.56
CA LYS A 201 15.70 -12.66 12.20
C LYS A 201 14.43 -13.30 11.61
N PHE A 202 14.18 -14.57 11.93
CA PHE A 202 13.01 -15.29 11.42
C PHE A 202 11.75 -15.12 12.25
N SER A 203 11.84 -14.50 13.44
CA SER A 203 10.65 -14.18 14.23
C SER A 203 9.76 -13.18 13.48
N LYS A 204 10.36 -12.14 12.88
CA LYS A 204 9.64 -11.17 12.05
C LYS A 204 9.03 -11.81 10.80
N THR A 205 9.80 -12.67 10.11
CA THR A 205 9.30 -13.41 8.94
C THR A 205 8.15 -14.34 9.30
N ALA A 206 8.20 -15.01 10.47
CA ALA A 206 7.10 -15.84 10.95
C ALA A 206 5.87 -15.00 11.32
N SER A 207 6.06 -13.84 11.94
CA SER A 207 4.96 -12.89 12.18
C SER A 207 4.33 -12.38 10.88
N MET A 208 5.15 -12.09 9.86
CA MET A 208 4.67 -11.70 8.53
C MET A 208 3.90 -12.83 7.85
N LEU A 209 4.41 -14.06 7.92
CA LEU A 209 3.74 -15.25 7.40
C LEU A 209 2.34 -15.39 8.03
N TRP A 210 2.26 -15.28 9.36
CA TRP A 210 0.99 -15.34 10.07
C TRP A 210 0.05 -14.20 9.64
N LEU A 211 0.56 -12.97 9.56
CA LEU A 211 -0.22 -11.80 9.14
C LEU A 211 -0.85 -11.98 7.75
N LEU A 212 -0.06 -12.42 6.76
CA LEU A 212 -0.54 -12.62 5.39
C LEU A 212 -1.44 -13.86 5.26
N GLN A 213 -1.22 -14.89 6.08
CA GLN A 213 -2.13 -16.03 6.15
C GLN A 213 -3.50 -15.60 6.67
N GLN A 214 -3.54 -14.75 7.70
CA GLN A 214 -4.78 -14.17 8.21
C GLN A 214 -5.45 -13.24 7.19
N GLU A 215 -4.68 -12.47 6.42
CA GLU A 215 -5.22 -11.67 5.32
C GLU A 215 -5.88 -12.53 4.26
N MET A 216 -5.19 -13.58 3.79
CA MET A 216 -5.67 -14.51 2.77
C MET A 216 -7.03 -15.10 3.16
N VAL A 217 -7.13 -15.66 4.38
CA VAL A 217 -8.39 -16.29 4.82
C VAL A 217 -9.49 -15.25 5.06
N THR A 218 -9.14 -14.00 5.39
CA THR A 218 -10.12 -12.92 5.52
C THR A 218 -10.72 -12.53 4.17
N TRP A 219 -9.92 -12.48 3.10
CA TRP A 219 -10.44 -12.27 1.74
C TRP A 219 -11.37 -13.41 1.30
N ARG A 220 -11.03 -14.65 1.61
CA ARG A 220 -11.88 -15.83 1.34
C ARG A 220 -13.23 -15.75 2.04
N LEU A 221 -13.24 -15.33 3.31
CA LEU A 221 -14.46 -15.12 4.09
C LEU A 221 -15.31 -14.00 3.48
N LEU A 222 -14.68 -12.86 3.16
CA LEU A 222 -15.33 -11.70 2.57
C LEU A 222 -16.04 -12.07 1.25
N ALA A 223 -15.33 -12.77 0.35
CA ALA A 223 -15.88 -13.21 -0.92
C ALA A 223 -17.11 -14.10 -0.75
N SER A 224 -17.07 -15.02 0.23
CA SER A 224 -18.16 -15.97 0.47
C SER A 224 -19.41 -15.27 1.04
N LEU A 225 -19.24 -14.47 2.09
CA LEU A 225 -20.36 -13.79 2.76
C LEU A 225 -20.99 -12.68 1.90
N TYR A 226 -20.19 -11.82 1.29
CA TYR A 226 -20.74 -10.70 0.53
C TYR A 226 -21.35 -11.13 -0.81
N ARG A 227 -20.86 -12.22 -1.40
CA ARG A 227 -21.52 -12.82 -2.57
C ARG A 227 -22.93 -13.31 -2.20
N ASP A 228 -23.06 -13.99 -1.07
CA ASP A 228 -24.36 -14.45 -0.56
C ASP A 228 -25.30 -13.27 -0.23
N ARG A 229 -24.81 -12.27 0.50
CA ARG A 229 -25.61 -11.09 0.89
C ARG A 229 -26.13 -10.32 -0.32
N ILE A 230 -25.28 -10.10 -1.32
CA ILE A 230 -25.67 -9.39 -2.54
C ILE A 230 -26.64 -10.22 -3.37
N GLN A 231 -26.41 -11.53 -3.52
CA GLN A 231 -27.32 -12.40 -4.24
C GLN A 231 -28.70 -12.46 -3.54
N SER A 232 -28.71 -12.61 -2.21
CA SER A 232 -29.94 -12.67 -1.42
C SER A 232 -30.78 -11.39 -1.56
N ALA A 233 -30.14 -10.22 -1.50
CA ALA A 233 -30.81 -8.93 -1.68
C ALA A 233 -31.46 -8.76 -3.06
N LEU A 234 -30.99 -9.50 -4.08
CA LEU A 234 -31.59 -9.50 -5.42
C LEU A 234 -32.73 -10.52 -5.58
N GLU A 235 -32.77 -11.56 -4.75
CA GLU A 235 -33.72 -12.68 -4.87
C GLU A 235 -34.98 -12.55 -4.00
N GLU A 236 -34.92 -11.75 -2.93
CA GLU A 236 -36.03 -11.51 -1.99
C GLU A 236 -37.34 -11.04 -2.68
N GLU A 237 -37.28 -10.55 -3.92
CA GLU A 237 -38.46 -10.16 -4.70
C GLU A 237 -39.28 -11.35 -5.29
N SER A 238 -38.81 -12.61 -5.24
CA SER A 238 -39.31 -13.62 -6.19
C SER A 238 -39.83 -14.98 -5.69
N VAL A 239 -39.84 -15.34 -4.40
CA VAL A 239 -40.15 -16.74 -4.02
C VAL A 239 -41.16 -16.91 -2.87
N PHE A 240 -42.35 -17.42 -3.22
CA PHE A 240 -43.22 -18.19 -2.33
C PHE A 240 -43.07 -19.68 -2.71
N ALA A 241 -42.31 -20.45 -1.92
CA ALA A 241 -42.23 -21.91 -2.08
C ALA A 241 -43.09 -22.58 -1.00
N VAL A 242 -44.08 -23.36 -1.42
CA VAL A 242 -44.93 -24.17 -0.53
C VAL A 242 -44.23 -25.50 -0.29
N THR A 243 -43.84 -25.78 0.95
CA THR A 243 -43.29 -27.09 1.36
C THR A 243 -44.37 -28.17 1.24
N ALA A 244 -44.04 -29.26 0.53
CA ALA A 244 -44.96 -30.37 0.33
C ALA A 244 -45.21 -31.14 1.65
N VAL A 245 -46.45 -31.59 1.86
CA VAL A 245 -46.92 -32.27 3.09
C VAL A 245 -46.15 -33.55 3.43
N ASN A 246 -45.43 -34.15 2.47
CA ASN A 246 -44.61 -35.37 2.65
C ASN A 246 -43.12 -35.13 2.34
N ALA A 247 -42.60 -33.93 2.60
CA ALA A 247 -41.20 -33.62 2.33
C ALA A 247 -40.25 -34.46 3.21
N SER A 248 -39.22 -35.03 2.59
CA SER A 248 -38.12 -35.69 3.31
C SER A 248 -37.31 -34.69 4.15
N GLU A 249 -36.54 -35.16 5.15
CA GLU A 249 -35.65 -34.29 5.94
C GLU A 249 -34.72 -33.47 5.02
N LYS A 250 -34.12 -34.11 4.01
CA LYS A 250 -33.25 -33.44 3.02
C LYS A 250 -33.96 -32.27 2.33
N THR A 251 -35.17 -32.48 1.84
CA THR A 251 -35.96 -31.45 1.14
C THR A 251 -36.34 -30.29 2.06
N VAL A 252 -36.69 -30.58 3.32
CA VAL A 252 -36.99 -29.54 4.33
C VAL A 252 -35.75 -28.68 4.58
N VAL A 253 -34.59 -29.32 4.77
CA VAL A 253 -33.34 -28.60 5.02
C VAL A 253 -32.90 -27.80 3.79
N GLU A 254 -33.01 -28.34 2.58
CA GLU A 254 -32.73 -27.59 1.36
C GLU A 254 -33.62 -26.33 1.24
N ALA A 255 -34.90 -26.43 1.59
CA ALA A 255 -35.80 -25.29 1.62
C ALA A 255 -35.42 -24.27 2.72
N LEU A 256 -34.97 -24.73 3.89
CA LEU A 256 -34.45 -23.86 4.95
C LEU A 256 -33.24 -23.04 4.47
N PHE A 257 -32.26 -23.69 3.84
CA PHE A 257 -31.06 -23.00 3.34
C PHE A 257 -31.36 -21.99 2.24
N GLN A 258 -32.42 -22.18 1.45
CA GLN A 258 -32.87 -21.19 0.47
C GLN A 258 -33.56 -20.01 1.15
N ARG A 259 -34.43 -20.27 2.12
CA ARG A 259 -35.27 -19.25 2.77
C ARG A 259 -34.53 -18.43 3.83
N ASP A 260 -33.67 -19.06 4.62
CA ASP A 260 -33.09 -18.48 5.82
C ASP A 260 -31.62 -18.07 5.60
N SER A 261 -31.39 -16.75 5.58
CA SER A 261 -30.06 -16.18 5.38
C SER A 261 -29.14 -16.38 6.58
N LEU A 262 -29.66 -16.48 7.81
CA LEU A 262 -28.86 -16.71 9.00
C LEU A 262 -28.25 -18.11 8.95
N VAL A 263 -29.06 -19.13 8.66
CA VAL A 263 -28.59 -20.53 8.56
C VAL A 263 -27.57 -20.66 7.43
N ARG A 264 -27.86 -20.07 6.26
CA ARG A 264 -26.97 -20.12 5.09
C ARG A 264 -25.64 -19.41 5.34
N GLN A 265 -25.65 -18.19 5.88
CA GLN A 265 -24.41 -17.46 6.19
C GLN A 265 -23.62 -18.13 7.31
N SER A 266 -24.29 -18.69 8.32
CA SER A 266 -23.62 -19.46 9.38
C SER A 266 -22.90 -20.69 8.83
N GLN A 267 -23.50 -21.39 7.86
CA GLN A 267 -22.83 -22.50 7.18
C GLN A 267 -21.64 -22.03 6.34
N LEU A 268 -21.71 -20.87 5.68
CA LEU A 268 -20.55 -20.30 4.97
C LEU A 268 -19.38 -20.01 5.93
N VAL A 269 -19.65 -19.59 7.16
CA VAL A 269 -18.62 -19.42 8.20
C VAL A 269 -18.03 -20.77 8.60
N VAL A 270 -18.84 -21.81 8.75
CA VAL A 270 -18.37 -23.19 9.01
C VAL A 270 -17.47 -23.67 7.87
N ASP A 271 -17.92 -23.56 6.62
CA ASP A 271 -17.18 -23.98 5.43
C ASP A 271 -15.83 -23.25 5.31
N TRP A 272 -15.84 -21.94 5.62
CA TRP A 272 -14.63 -21.12 5.67
C TRP A 272 -13.65 -21.65 6.72
N LEU A 273 -14.08 -21.87 7.96
CA LEU A 273 -13.22 -22.39 9.04
C LEU A 273 -12.73 -23.82 8.77
N GLU A 274 -13.54 -24.65 8.12
CA GLU A 274 -13.15 -25.99 7.68
C GLU A 274 -12.10 -25.91 6.57
N SER A 275 -12.20 -24.93 5.66
CA SER A 275 -11.18 -24.68 4.62
C SER A 275 -9.82 -24.30 5.21
N ILE A 276 -9.80 -23.47 6.28
CA ILE A 276 -8.55 -23.10 6.96
C ILE A 276 -7.90 -24.34 7.56
N ALA A 277 -8.66 -25.15 8.32
CA ALA A 277 -8.15 -26.37 8.91
C ALA A 277 -7.67 -27.37 7.84
N LYS A 278 -8.32 -27.42 6.67
CA LYS A 278 -7.88 -28.23 5.54
C LYS A 278 -6.53 -27.76 4.98
N ASP A 279 -6.35 -26.45 4.83
CA ASP A 279 -5.09 -25.86 4.36
C ASP A 279 -3.93 -26.20 5.31
N GLU A 280 -4.18 -26.23 6.63
CA GLU A 280 -3.20 -26.60 7.65
C GLU A 280 -2.80 -28.08 7.65
N ILE A 281 -3.72 -28.99 7.31
CA ILE A 281 -3.43 -30.43 7.22
C ILE A 281 -2.48 -30.73 6.06
N GLY A 282 -2.63 -30.01 4.93
CA GLY A 282 -1.84 -30.22 3.71
C GLY A 282 -1.97 -31.65 3.16
N GLU A 283 -0.92 -32.12 2.47
CA GLU A 283 -0.88 -33.47 1.87
C GLU A 283 -0.53 -34.60 2.88
N PHE A 284 -0.41 -34.29 4.18
CA PHE A 284 0.23 -35.18 5.16
C PHE A 284 -0.62 -36.39 5.62
N SER A 285 -1.84 -36.55 5.10
CA SER A 285 -2.80 -37.60 5.51
C SER A 285 -2.28 -39.04 5.33
N ASP A 286 -1.32 -39.27 4.43
CA ASP A 286 -0.84 -40.62 4.10
C ASP A 286 0.40 -41.10 4.86
N ASN A 287 1.06 -40.22 5.63
CA ASN A 287 2.32 -40.56 6.33
C ASN A 287 2.13 -41.01 7.78
N ILE A 288 0.90 -41.32 8.21
CA ILE A 288 0.63 -41.69 9.60
C ILE A 288 1.11 -43.13 9.85
N GLU A 289 2.25 -43.27 10.53
CA GLU A 289 2.77 -44.56 10.97
C GLU A 289 2.02 -45.05 12.22
N PHE A 290 1.34 -46.19 12.10
CA PHE A 290 0.75 -46.94 13.21
C PHE A 290 1.63 -48.15 13.56
N TYR A 291 1.58 -48.60 14.82
CA TYR A 291 2.26 -49.83 15.24
C TYR A 291 1.55 -51.06 14.67
N ALA A 292 0.21 -51.04 14.60
CA ALA A 292 -0.57 -52.06 13.93
C ALA A 292 -0.54 -51.88 12.40
N LYS A 293 -0.23 -52.95 11.66
CA LYS A 293 -0.11 -52.90 10.18
C LYS A 293 -1.20 -53.69 9.46
N SER A 294 -1.89 -54.60 10.16
CA SER A 294 -2.72 -55.61 9.51
C SER A 294 -4.13 -55.74 10.08
N VAL A 295 -4.31 -55.62 11.39
CA VAL A 295 -5.58 -55.88 12.06
C VAL A 295 -5.80 -54.90 13.21
N TYR A 296 -7.07 -54.55 13.47
CA TYR A 296 -7.48 -53.76 14.63
C TYR A 296 -7.03 -54.42 15.94
N TRP A 297 -6.43 -53.62 16.83
CA TRP A 297 -5.86 -54.04 18.13
C TRP A 297 -4.96 -55.28 18.03
N GLU A 298 -4.02 -55.25 17.08
CA GLU A 298 -3.11 -56.36 16.77
C GLU A 298 -2.32 -56.83 18.00
N ASN A 299 -1.87 -55.91 18.86
CA ASN A 299 -1.07 -56.23 20.04
C ASN A 299 -1.91 -56.85 21.16
N THR A 300 -3.12 -56.33 21.39
CA THR A 300 -4.08 -56.86 22.36
C THR A 300 -4.53 -58.26 21.94
N LEU A 301 -4.83 -58.46 20.65
CA LEU A 301 -5.14 -59.75 20.07
C LEU A 301 -3.97 -60.74 20.26
N HIS A 302 -2.74 -60.30 20.01
CA HIS A 302 -1.56 -61.12 20.20
C HIS A 302 -1.40 -61.54 21.67
N THR A 303 -1.51 -60.60 22.61
CA THR A 303 -1.42 -60.87 24.05
C THR A 303 -2.53 -61.81 24.52
N LEU A 304 -3.76 -61.67 24.01
CA LEU A 304 -4.87 -62.56 24.32
C LEU A 304 -4.65 -63.98 23.79
N LYS A 305 -4.19 -64.11 22.54
CA LYS A 305 -3.82 -65.43 21.98
C LYS A 305 -2.68 -66.08 22.77
N GLN A 306 -1.70 -65.29 23.21
CA GLN A 306 -0.59 -65.81 23.99
C GLN A 306 -1.05 -66.36 25.35
N ARG A 307 -2.03 -65.74 26.00
CA ARG A 307 -2.63 -66.21 27.26
C ARG A 307 -3.41 -67.52 27.14
N GLN A 308 -3.91 -67.84 25.95
CA GLN A 308 -4.59 -69.12 25.69
C GLN A 308 -3.60 -70.28 25.56
N LEU A 309 -2.32 -70.02 25.35
CA LEU A 309 -1.29 -71.05 25.32
C LEU A 309 -0.89 -71.45 26.75
N THR A 310 -0.90 -72.76 27.02
CA THR A 310 -0.58 -73.35 28.33
C THR A 310 0.82 -73.03 28.86
N SER A 311 1.72 -72.52 28.03
CA SER A 311 3.11 -72.18 28.37
C SER A 311 3.34 -70.72 28.78
N TYR A 312 2.29 -69.90 28.91
CA TYR A 312 2.45 -68.48 29.23
C TYR A 312 2.90 -68.26 30.69
N VAL A 313 4.15 -67.84 30.87
CA VAL A 313 4.74 -67.46 32.17
C VAL A 313 5.05 -65.96 32.12
N GLY A 314 4.00 -65.14 32.19
CA GLY A 314 4.09 -63.68 32.15
C GLY A 314 3.15 -63.01 33.15
N SER A 315 3.50 -61.80 33.58
CA SER A 315 2.68 -61.00 34.49
C SER A 315 1.30 -60.73 33.90
N VAL A 316 0.24 -61.09 34.63
CA VAL A 316 -1.16 -60.96 34.21
C VAL A 316 -1.62 -59.52 34.42
N ARG A 317 -1.18 -58.60 33.57
CA ARG A 317 -1.83 -57.29 33.53
C ARG A 317 -3.29 -57.49 33.08
N PRO A 318 -4.30 -57.05 33.85
CA PRO A 318 -5.68 -57.18 33.40
C PRO A 318 -5.86 -56.37 32.11
N LEU A 319 -6.25 -57.05 31.04
CA LEU A 319 -6.56 -56.50 29.72
C LEU A 319 -7.98 -56.93 29.38
N VAL A 320 -8.59 -56.25 28.40
CA VAL A 320 -9.88 -56.68 27.83
C VAL A 320 -9.84 -58.14 27.38
N THR A 321 -10.92 -58.88 27.56
CA THR A 321 -11.04 -60.29 27.15
C THR A 321 -11.73 -60.46 25.79
N GLU A 322 -12.38 -59.41 25.30
CA GLU A 322 -13.13 -59.37 24.05
C GLU A 322 -12.57 -58.25 23.15
N LEU A 323 -12.78 -58.35 21.84
CA LEU A 323 -12.18 -57.46 20.82
C LEU A 323 -13.21 -56.60 20.09
N ASP A 324 -14.46 -56.57 20.54
CA ASP A 324 -15.45 -55.60 20.06
C ASP A 324 -15.12 -54.19 20.61
N PRO A 325 -15.52 -53.12 19.90
CA PRO A 325 -15.14 -51.75 20.27
C PRO A 325 -15.63 -51.31 21.65
N ASP A 326 -16.71 -51.91 22.15
CA ASP A 326 -17.28 -51.59 23.46
C ASP A 326 -16.58 -52.34 24.61
N ALA A 327 -15.72 -53.33 24.32
CA ALA A 327 -15.09 -54.16 25.34
C ALA A 327 -14.31 -53.35 26.41
N PRO A 328 -13.49 -52.34 26.07
CA PRO A 328 -12.79 -51.53 27.07
C PRO A 328 -13.72 -50.83 28.05
N ILE A 329 -14.88 -50.37 27.56
CA ILE A 329 -15.85 -49.59 28.33
C ILE A 329 -16.74 -50.51 29.15
N ARG A 330 -17.28 -51.55 28.51
CA ARG A 330 -18.13 -52.57 29.14
C ARG A 330 -17.39 -53.32 30.24
N GLN A 331 -16.14 -53.70 29.99
CA GLN A 331 -15.32 -54.45 30.96
C GLN A 331 -14.55 -53.54 31.92
N LYS A 332 -14.44 -52.24 31.61
CA LYS A 332 -13.59 -51.28 32.33
C LYS A 332 -12.14 -51.75 32.45
N MET A 333 -11.64 -52.38 31.39
CA MET A 333 -10.29 -52.93 31.29
C MET A 333 -9.52 -52.23 30.16
N PRO A 334 -8.20 -52.03 30.29
CA PRO A 334 -7.41 -51.37 29.27
C PRO A 334 -7.07 -52.30 28.10
N LEU A 335 -6.74 -51.69 26.96
CA LEU A 335 -6.05 -52.32 25.84
C LEU A 335 -4.55 -52.48 26.14
N ASP A 336 -3.85 -53.20 25.27
CA ASP A 336 -2.39 -53.16 25.23
C ASP A 336 -1.90 -51.70 25.06
N ASP A 337 -0.75 -51.34 25.64
CA ASP A 337 -0.30 -49.94 25.66
C ASP A 337 -0.06 -49.41 24.24
N LEU A 338 0.46 -50.24 23.33
CA LEU A 338 0.71 -49.85 21.94
C LEU A 338 -0.59 -49.59 21.18
N ASP A 339 -1.59 -50.46 21.36
CA ASP A 339 -2.90 -50.29 20.73
C ASP A 339 -3.63 -49.08 21.31
N ARG A 340 -3.51 -48.84 22.62
CA ARG A 340 -4.08 -47.65 23.26
C ARG A 340 -3.43 -46.36 22.73
N GLU A 341 -2.12 -46.34 22.53
CA GLU A 341 -1.43 -45.21 21.92
C GLU A 341 -1.87 -44.97 20.47
N ASP A 342 -1.97 -46.04 19.67
CA ASP A 342 -2.47 -45.96 18.30
C ASP A 342 -3.92 -45.45 18.25
N GLU A 343 -4.78 -45.91 19.18
CA GLU A 343 -6.17 -45.46 19.28
C GLU A 343 -6.25 -43.96 19.59
N VAL A 344 -5.45 -43.46 20.54
CA VAL A 344 -5.40 -42.03 20.88
C VAL A 344 -4.91 -41.20 19.70
N ARG A 345 -3.87 -41.66 18.97
CA ARG A 345 -3.38 -40.97 17.76
C ARG A 345 -4.46 -40.95 16.69
N LEU A 346 -5.05 -42.11 16.38
CA LEU A 346 -6.10 -42.25 15.36
C LEU A 346 -7.27 -41.30 15.65
N LEU A 347 -7.81 -41.31 16.87
CA LEU A 347 -8.93 -40.45 17.25
C LEU A 347 -8.61 -38.97 17.13
N LYS A 348 -7.38 -38.55 17.49
CA LYS A 348 -6.94 -37.17 17.29
C LYS A 348 -6.94 -36.80 15.80
N TYR A 349 -6.39 -37.66 14.94
CA TYR A 349 -6.39 -37.43 13.49
C TYR A 349 -7.80 -37.42 12.89
N LEU A 350 -8.68 -38.32 13.33
CA LEU A 350 -10.07 -38.34 12.90
C LEU A 350 -10.79 -37.04 13.27
N PHE A 351 -10.57 -36.54 14.49
CA PHE A 351 -11.11 -35.23 14.89
C PHE A 351 -10.58 -34.11 13.99
N THR A 352 -9.26 -34.07 13.72
CA THR A 352 -8.67 -33.08 12.81
C THR A 352 -9.28 -33.13 11.40
N LEU A 353 -9.50 -34.33 10.85
CA LEU A 353 -10.16 -34.49 9.54
C LEU A 353 -11.62 -34.00 9.59
N ILE A 354 -12.36 -34.27 10.67
CA ILE A 354 -13.74 -33.80 10.83
C ILE A 354 -13.79 -32.28 10.99
N ARG A 355 -12.86 -31.69 11.75
CA ARG A 355 -12.68 -30.24 11.92
C ARG A 355 -12.33 -29.53 10.60
N ALA A 356 -11.74 -30.24 9.65
CA ALA A 356 -11.46 -29.76 8.29
C ALA A 356 -12.55 -30.11 7.26
N GLY A 357 -13.72 -30.59 7.70
CA GLY A 357 -14.81 -30.98 6.79
C GLY A 357 -14.51 -32.25 5.98
N MET A 358 -13.41 -32.95 6.22
CA MET A 358 -12.94 -34.12 5.47
C MET A 358 -13.46 -35.46 6.03
N THR A 359 -14.73 -35.56 6.43
CA THR A 359 -15.24 -36.82 7.02
C THR A 359 -15.25 -38.04 6.09
N GLU A 360 -15.23 -37.87 4.76
CA GLU A 360 -14.95 -38.99 3.84
C GLU A 360 -13.53 -39.53 4.00
N GLU A 361 -12.55 -38.64 4.15
CA GLU A 361 -11.16 -39.04 4.46
C GLU A 361 -11.10 -39.71 5.83
N ALA A 362 -11.83 -39.18 6.82
CA ALA A 362 -11.93 -39.79 8.14
C ALA A 362 -12.50 -41.23 8.06
N GLN A 363 -13.54 -41.45 7.26
CA GLN A 363 -14.09 -42.79 7.01
C GLN A 363 -13.10 -43.71 6.29
N ARG A 364 -12.36 -43.20 5.29
CA ARG A 364 -11.33 -43.96 4.59
C ARG A 364 -10.18 -44.33 5.54
N LEU A 365 -9.77 -43.43 6.42
CA LEU A 365 -8.78 -43.67 7.46
C LEU A 365 -9.26 -44.74 8.45
N CYS A 366 -10.51 -44.67 8.92
CA CYS A 366 -11.12 -45.70 9.77
C CYS A 366 -11.06 -47.08 9.10
N LYS A 367 -11.47 -47.18 7.83
CA LYS A 367 -11.42 -48.44 7.05
C LYS A 367 -9.99 -48.96 6.91
N ARG A 368 -9.03 -48.07 6.61
CA ARG A 368 -7.60 -48.40 6.48
C ARG A 368 -7.00 -48.93 7.79
N CYS A 369 -7.47 -48.43 8.94
CA CYS A 369 -7.03 -48.89 10.26
C CYS A 369 -7.81 -50.11 10.79
N GLY A 370 -8.62 -50.77 9.95
CA GLY A 370 -9.40 -51.95 10.34
C GLY A 370 -10.67 -51.64 11.16
N GLN A 371 -11.07 -50.38 11.27
CA GLN A 371 -12.23 -49.92 12.03
C GLN A 371 -13.38 -49.49 11.09
N ALA A 372 -13.77 -50.37 10.17
CA ALA A 372 -14.89 -50.12 9.27
C ALA A 372 -16.22 -49.85 10.04
N TRP A 373 -16.37 -50.42 11.23
CA TRP A 373 -17.48 -50.14 12.13
C TRP A 373 -17.55 -48.65 12.49
N ARG A 374 -16.41 -48.01 12.81
CA ARG A 374 -16.38 -46.58 13.16
C ARG A 374 -16.69 -45.74 11.93
N ALA A 375 -16.19 -46.12 10.76
CA ALA A 375 -16.58 -45.47 9.51
C ALA A 375 -18.10 -45.45 9.31
N ALA A 376 -18.80 -46.55 9.62
CA ALA A 376 -20.26 -46.60 9.58
C ALA A 376 -20.92 -45.69 10.62
N THR A 377 -20.37 -45.59 11.84
CA THR A 377 -20.90 -44.64 12.85
C THR A 377 -20.83 -43.19 12.41
N LEU A 378 -19.85 -42.82 11.57
CA LEU A 378 -19.68 -41.47 11.01
C LEU A 378 -20.66 -41.16 9.87
N GLU A 379 -21.52 -42.09 9.45
CA GLU A 379 -22.55 -41.85 8.43
C GLU A 379 -23.93 -41.53 9.00
N GLY A 380 -24.14 -41.79 10.30
CA GLY A 380 -25.49 -41.74 10.88
C GLY A 380 -26.11 -40.34 10.98
N TRP A 381 -25.32 -39.28 10.75
CA TRP A 381 -25.79 -37.88 10.71
C TRP A 381 -26.47 -37.49 9.39
N LYS A 382 -26.30 -38.27 8.32
CA LYS A 382 -26.83 -37.94 6.98
C LYS A 382 -28.37 -37.87 7.00
N LEU A 383 -28.92 -36.78 6.45
CA LEU A 383 -30.35 -36.53 6.34
C LEU A 383 -31.05 -37.61 5.51
N TYR A 384 -32.20 -38.10 5.99
CA TYR A 384 -32.96 -39.11 5.26
C TYR A 384 -33.63 -38.52 4.01
N HIS A 385 -33.49 -39.23 2.89
CA HIS A 385 -34.17 -38.92 1.64
C HIS A 385 -34.52 -40.20 0.87
N ASP A 386 -35.80 -40.38 0.57
CA ASP A 386 -36.26 -41.39 -0.37
C ASP A 386 -36.80 -40.70 -1.63
N PRO A 387 -36.03 -40.70 -2.74
CA PRO A 387 -36.47 -40.07 -4.00
C PRO A 387 -37.66 -40.80 -4.65
N ASN A 388 -37.98 -42.01 -4.20
CA ASN A 388 -38.99 -42.86 -4.81
C ASN A 388 -40.42 -42.62 -4.27
N VAL A 389 -40.59 -41.80 -3.23
CA VAL A 389 -41.87 -41.59 -2.54
C VAL A 389 -42.95 -41.01 -3.47
N ASN A 390 -42.56 -40.16 -4.42
CA ASN A 390 -43.50 -39.52 -5.36
C ASN A 390 -43.69 -40.31 -6.67
N GLY A 391 -43.05 -41.48 -6.82
CA GLY A 391 -43.12 -42.31 -8.02
C GLY A 391 -42.28 -41.74 -9.17
N GLY A 392 -41.05 -42.25 -9.33
CA GLY A 392 -40.18 -42.00 -10.48
C GLY A 392 -40.28 -43.10 -11.55
N THR A 393 -39.78 -42.82 -12.76
CA THR A 393 -39.67 -43.84 -13.83
C THR A 393 -38.55 -44.85 -13.60
N GLU A 394 -37.51 -44.47 -12.82
CA GLU A 394 -36.40 -45.34 -12.42
C GLU A 394 -36.26 -45.30 -10.90
N LEU A 395 -35.93 -46.45 -10.30
CA LEU A 395 -35.69 -46.55 -8.86
C LEU A 395 -34.32 -45.99 -8.53
N GLU A 396 -34.29 -44.94 -7.72
CA GLU A 396 -33.08 -44.29 -7.25
C GLU A 396 -32.72 -44.77 -5.83
N PRO A 397 -31.43 -44.84 -5.46
CA PRO A 397 -31.00 -45.29 -4.14
C PRO A 397 -31.48 -44.35 -3.02
N VAL A 398 -32.05 -44.94 -1.97
CA VAL A 398 -32.42 -44.21 -0.74
C VAL A 398 -31.16 -43.74 -0.01
N GLU A 399 -31.18 -42.51 0.47
CA GLU A 399 -30.06 -41.84 1.12
C GLU A 399 -30.31 -41.59 2.61
N GLY A 400 -29.23 -41.55 3.38
CA GLY A 400 -29.25 -41.12 4.77
C GLY A 400 -29.79 -42.13 5.77
N ASN A 401 -30.04 -41.65 6.99
CA ASN A 401 -30.45 -42.48 8.11
C ASN A 401 -31.91 -42.18 8.50
N PRO A 402 -32.87 -43.09 8.28
CA PRO A 402 -34.27 -42.87 8.71
C PRO A 402 -34.42 -42.77 10.23
N TYR A 403 -33.42 -43.24 11.01
CA TYR A 403 -33.38 -43.18 12.47
C TYR A 403 -32.30 -42.20 12.96
N ARG A 404 -32.07 -41.12 12.22
CA ARG A 404 -31.03 -40.10 12.51
C ARG A 404 -31.14 -39.54 13.92
N ARG A 405 -32.36 -39.33 14.44
CA ARG A 405 -32.58 -38.82 15.79
C ARG A 405 -32.09 -39.79 16.88
N ILE A 406 -32.39 -41.08 16.76
CA ILE A 406 -31.90 -42.12 17.67
C ILE A 406 -30.37 -42.18 17.63
N TRP A 407 -29.79 -42.07 16.44
CA TRP A 407 -28.35 -41.99 16.27
C TRP A 407 -27.76 -40.76 16.98
N LYS A 408 -28.36 -39.56 16.83
CA LYS A 408 -27.94 -38.35 17.54
C LYS A 408 -28.00 -38.52 19.06
N ILE A 409 -29.08 -39.09 19.60
CA ILE A 409 -29.22 -39.38 21.04
C ILE A 409 -28.11 -40.32 21.53
N SER A 410 -27.79 -41.35 20.73
CA SER A 410 -26.73 -42.30 21.05
C SER A 410 -25.36 -41.62 21.08
N CYS A 411 -25.04 -40.83 20.05
CA CYS A 411 -23.82 -40.03 20.00
C CYS A 411 -23.73 -39.02 21.15
N TRP A 412 -24.85 -38.42 21.54
CA TRP A 412 -24.92 -37.50 22.66
C TRP A 412 -24.51 -38.18 23.98
N ARG A 413 -25.09 -39.37 24.24
CA ARG A 413 -24.75 -40.18 25.43
C ARG A 413 -23.27 -40.60 25.42
N MET A 414 -22.75 -40.99 24.26
CA MET A 414 -21.33 -41.33 24.11
C MET A 414 -20.41 -40.13 24.37
N ALA A 415 -20.79 -38.93 23.92
CA ALA A 415 -20.00 -37.72 24.13
C ALA A 415 -19.92 -37.31 25.61
N GLU A 416 -20.91 -37.68 26.43
CA GLU A 416 -20.97 -37.38 27.86
C GLU A 416 -20.30 -38.43 28.75
N ASP A 417 -20.08 -39.65 28.25
CA ASP A 417 -19.42 -40.71 29.02
C ASP A 417 -17.90 -40.51 29.04
N GLU A 418 -17.37 -40.19 30.23
CA GLU A 418 -15.95 -39.92 30.46
C GLU A 418 -15.04 -41.13 30.28
N LEU A 419 -15.60 -42.35 30.15
CA LEU A 419 -14.82 -43.54 29.80
C LEU A 419 -14.29 -43.48 28.36
N PHE A 420 -14.96 -42.73 27.47
CA PHE A 420 -14.50 -42.51 26.11
C PHE A 420 -13.36 -41.48 26.06
N ASN A 421 -12.50 -41.62 25.06
CA ASN A 421 -11.44 -40.66 24.80
C ASN A 421 -12.02 -39.27 24.50
N ARG A 422 -11.35 -38.21 24.96
CA ARG A 422 -11.78 -36.82 24.71
C ARG A 422 -12.00 -36.47 23.23
N TYR A 423 -11.19 -37.02 22.32
CA TYR A 423 -11.34 -36.77 20.87
C TYR A 423 -12.50 -37.58 20.28
N GLU A 424 -12.75 -38.79 20.78
CA GLU A 424 -13.93 -39.57 20.37
C GLU A 424 -15.22 -38.90 20.82
N ARG A 425 -15.24 -38.42 22.07
CA ARG A 425 -16.33 -37.59 22.60
C ARG A 425 -16.55 -36.35 21.73
N ALA A 426 -15.48 -35.65 21.36
CA ALA A 426 -15.56 -34.47 20.51
C ALA A 426 -16.04 -34.77 19.08
N ILE A 427 -15.63 -35.89 18.48
CA ILE A 427 -16.11 -36.34 17.17
C ILE A 427 -17.63 -36.50 17.20
N TYR A 428 -18.15 -37.26 18.17
CA TYR A 428 -19.58 -37.48 18.27
C TYR A 428 -20.34 -36.23 18.70
N ALA A 429 -19.74 -35.40 19.55
CA ALA A 429 -20.28 -34.09 19.91
C ALA A 429 -20.44 -33.14 18.71
N ALA A 430 -19.44 -33.09 17.82
CA ALA A 430 -19.48 -32.27 16.61
C ALA A 430 -20.56 -32.73 15.61
N LEU A 431 -20.82 -34.03 15.55
CA LEU A 431 -21.82 -34.59 14.63
C LEU A 431 -23.23 -34.64 15.23
N SER A 432 -23.38 -34.54 16.56
CA SER A 432 -24.67 -34.57 17.26
C SER A 432 -25.14 -33.20 17.79
N GLY A 433 -24.31 -32.16 17.70
CA GLY A 433 -24.65 -30.82 18.19
C GLY A 433 -24.36 -30.59 19.69
N ASN A 434 -23.50 -31.38 20.32
CA ASN A 434 -23.19 -31.23 21.76
C ASN A 434 -22.01 -30.27 22.00
N LEU A 435 -22.29 -28.96 22.02
CA LEU A 435 -21.26 -27.92 22.18
C LEU A 435 -20.40 -28.11 23.44
N LYS A 436 -21.02 -28.46 24.57
CA LYS A 436 -20.33 -28.59 25.87
C LYS A 436 -19.22 -29.64 25.84
N GLN A 437 -19.44 -30.73 25.12
CA GLN A 437 -18.47 -31.82 24.99
C GLN A 437 -17.47 -31.61 23.84
N LEU A 438 -17.78 -30.68 22.91
CA LEU A 438 -16.90 -30.30 21.81
C LEU A 438 -15.83 -29.28 22.24
N LEU A 439 -16.21 -28.23 22.95
CA LEU A 439 -15.32 -27.13 23.37
C LEU A 439 -14.03 -27.58 24.07
N PRO A 440 -13.97 -28.65 24.88
CA PRO A 440 -12.73 -29.06 25.56
C PRO A 440 -11.54 -29.39 24.65
N VAL A 441 -11.76 -29.70 23.37
CA VAL A 441 -10.68 -29.98 22.41
C VAL A 441 -10.42 -28.83 21.41
N CYS A 442 -11.23 -27.77 21.45
CA CYS A 442 -11.13 -26.61 20.58
C CYS A 442 -10.21 -25.54 21.19
N ASP A 443 -8.92 -25.53 20.87
CA ASP A 443 -7.92 -24.77 21.61
C ASP A 443 -7.61 -23.38 21.03
N THR A 444 -7.95 -23.13 19.76
CA THR A 444 -7.74 -21.84 19.08
C THR A 444 -9.04 -21.05 18.94
N TRP A 445 -8.92 -19.77 18.57
CA TRP A 445 -10.06 -18.94 18.21
C TRP A 445 -10.86 -19.56 17.06
N GLU A 446 -10.21 -19.98 15.99
CA GLU A 446 -10.84 -20.60 14.83
C GLU A 446 -11.59 -21.89 15.21
N ASP A 447 -11.00 -22.74 16.06
CA ASP A 447 -11.63 -23.95 16.56
C ASP A 447 -12.88 -23.66 17.40
N THR A 448 -12.81 -22.62 18.23
CA THR A 448 -13.91 -22.26 19.13
C THR A 448 -15.05 -21.65 18.33
N VAL A 449 -14.77 -20.71 17.42
CA VAL A 449 -15.77 -20.14 16.50
C VAL A 449 -16.41 -21.26 15.67
N TRP A 450 -15.61 -22.20 15.13
CA TRP A 450 -16.14 -23.33 14.37
C TRP A 450 -17.08 -24.17 15.20
N ALA A 451 -16.73 -24.48 16.46
CA ALA A 451 -17.59 -25.27 17.34
C ALA A 451 -18.95 -24.59 17.58
N TYR A 452 -18.97 -23.29 17.87
CA TYR A 452 -20.21 -22.54 18.06
C TYR A 452 -21.06 -22.50 16.78
N PHE A 453 -20.48 -22.12 15.64
CA PHE A 453 -21.21 -22.02 14.37
C PHE A 453 -21.68 -23.39 13.88
N ARG A 454 -20.87 -24.44 14.02
CA ARG A 454 -21.23 -25.82 13.63
C ARG A 454 -22.42 -26.32 14.43
N VAL A 455 -22.42 -26.12 15.74
CA VAL A 455 -23.55 -26.53 16.60
C VAL A 455 -24.77 -25.66 16.38
N MET A 456 -24.59 -24.35 16.14
CA MET A 456 -25.68 -23.44 15.81
C MET A 456 -26.41 -23.90 14.54
N VAL A 457 -25.70 -24.18 13.45
CA VAL A 457 -26.31 -24.68 12.21
C VAL A 457 -27.02 -26.01 12.46
N ASP A 458 -26.37 -26.95 13.15
CA ASP A 458 -26.96 -28.26 13.44
C ASP A 458 -28.25 -28.14 14.29
N SER A 459 -28.27 -27.26 15.28
CA SER A 459 -29.42 -26.96 16.14
C SER A 459 -30.58 -26.33 15.37
N LEU A 460 -30.31 -25.34 14.52
CA LEU A 460 -31.33 -24.68 13.68
C LEU A 460 -31.92 -25.66 12.66
N VAL A 461 -31.08 -26.50 12.04
CA VAL A 461 -31.52 -27.56 11.13
C VAL A 461 -32.43 -28.56 11.86
N GLU A 462 -32.06 -28.98 13.06
CA GLU A 462 -32.90 -29.92 13.84
C GLU A 462 -34.26 -29.31 14.22
N GLN A 463 -34.29 -28.04 14.60
CA GLN A 463 -35.53 -27.32 14.92
C GLN A 463 -36.50 -27.27 13.72
N GLU A 464 -35.98 -27.01 12.51
CA GLU A 464 -36.81 -26.98 11.29
C GLU A 464 -37.35 -28.38 10.96
N ILE A 465 -36.52 -29.42 11.09
CA ILE A 465 -36.94 -30.82 10.88
C ILE A 465 -38.04 -31.18 11.87
N GLN A 466 -37.87 -30.87 13.15
CA GLN A 466 -38.85 -31.18 14.20
C GLN A 466 -40.19 -30.47 13.97
N THR A 467 -40.15 -29.27 13.40
CA THR A 467 -41.35 -28.46 13.12
C THR A 467 -42.07 -28.92 11.85
N SER A 468 -41.33 -29.35 10.83
CA SER A 468 -41.86 -29.61 9.49
C SER A 468 -42.14 -31.08 9.20
N VAL A 469 -41.39 -32.00 9.81
CA VAL A 469 -41.51 -33.44 9.56
C VAL A 469 -42.31 -34.07 10.70
N ALA A 470 -43.54 -34.48 10.41
CA ALA A 470 -44.40 -35.18 11.37
C ALA A 470 -43.85 -36.59 11.63
N THR A 471 -43.06 -36.76 12.68
CA THR A 471 -42.60 -38.07 13.16
C THR A 471 -43.67 -38.68 14.07
N LEU A 472 -44.34 -39.72 13.56
CA LEU A 472 -45.25 -40.57 14.34
C LEU A 472 -44.40 -41.54 15.18
N ASP A 473 -44.57 -41.51 16.51
CA ASP A 473 -44.02 -42.47 17.50
C ASP A 473 -42.52 -42.39 17.88
N GLU A 474 -42.09 -41.30 18.52
CA GLU A 474 -40.78 -41.26 19.21
C GLU A 474 -40.91 -40.80 20.67
N THR A 475 -40.48 -41.66 21.60
CA THR A 475 -40.58 -41.49 23.07
C THR A 475 -39.35 -40.86 23.73
N GLU A 476 -38.22 -40.77 23.03
CA GLU A 476 -36.99 -40.17 23.55
C GLU A 476 -36.67 -38.83 22.87
N GLU A 477 -36.50 -37.78 23.68
CA GLU A 477 -36.24 -36.41 23.21
C GLU A 477 -34.74 -36.07 23.28
N LEU A 478 -34.26 -35.28 22.31
CA LEU A 478 -32.95 -34.63 22.37
C LEU A 478 -32.94 -33.60 23.53
N PRO A 479 -31.76 -33.26 24.09
CA PRO A 479 -31.67 -32.36 25.23
C PRO A 479 -32.31 -31.00 24.97
N ARG A 480 -33.08 -30.51 25.96
CA ARG A 480 -33.83 -29.25 25.86
C ARG A 480 -32.93 -28.03 25.65
N GLU A 481 -31.73 -28.04 26.22
CA GLU A 481 -30.75 -26.96 26.05
C GLU A 481 -30.31 -26.80 24.59
N TYR A 482 -30.24 -27.91 23.84
CA TYR A 482 -29.91 -27.92 22.43
C TYR A 482 -31.09 -27.52 21.55
N LEU A 483 -32.30 -27.99 21.85
CA LEU A 483 -33.51 -27.65 21.09
C LEU A 483 -34.02 -26.24 21.38
N GLY A 484 -33.77 -25.70 22.57
CA GLY A 484 -34.23 -24.37 22.99
C GLY A 484 -33.17 -23.27 22.90
N ALA A 485 -32.05 -23.54 22.22
CA ALA A 485 -30.98 -22.56 22.09
C ALA A 485 -31.43 -21.41 21.17
N ASN A 486 -31.56 -20.21 21.77
CA ASN A 486 -31.78 -18.97 21.01
C ASN A 486 -30.43 -18.50 20.46
N TRP A 487 -30.19 -18.78 19.19
CA TRP A 487 -28.97 -18.41 18.49
C TRP A 487 -29.08 -17.04 17.82
N THR A 488 -28.08 -16.21 18.03
CA THR A 488 -27.79 -15.03 17.20
C THR A 488 -26.30 -14.96 16.97
N LEU A 489 -25.87 -14.27 15.92
CA LEU A 489 -24.44 -14.13 15.61
C LEU A 489 -23.71 -13.38 16.73
N GLU A 490 -24.35 -12.36 17.30
CA GLU A 490 -23.82 -11.55 18.41
C GLU A 490 -23.58 -12.42 19.64
N LYS A 491 -24.55 -13.27 19.99
CA LYS A 491 -24.46 -14.16 21.14
C LYS A 491 -23.27 -15.12 21.02
N VAL A 492 -22.97 -15.63 19.82
CA VAL A 492 -21.77 -16.47 19.62
C VAL A 492 -20.50 -15.70 20.01
N PHE A 493 -20.38 -14.44 19.59
CA PHE A 493 -19.21 -13.62 19.93
C PHE A 493 -19.20 -13.12 21.38
N GLU A 494 -20.36 -12.95 22.02
CA GLU A 494 -20.46 -12.69 23.46
C GLU A 494 -19.96 -13.89 24.28
N GLU A 495 -20.35 -15.11 23.90
CA GLU A 495 -19.89 -16.34 24.54
C GLU A 495 -18.38 -16.56 24.35
N LEU A 496 -17.84 -16.22 23.18
CA LEU A 496 -16.39 -16.23 22.92
C LEU A 496 -15.63 -15.25 23.82
N GLN A 497 -16.24 -14.11 24.19
CA GLN A 497 -15.65 -13.16 25.13
C GLN A 497 -15.74 -13.65 26.59
N ALA A 498 -16.70 -14.53 26.89
CA ALA A 498 -16.90 -15.12 28.22
C ALA A 498 -16.07 -16.39 28.47
N THR A 499 -15.30 -16.87 27.48
CA THR A 499 -14.49 -18.08 27.62
C THR A 499 -13.38 -17.95 28.69
N ASP A 500 -13.04 -19.06 29.34
CA ASP A 500 -11.93 -19.15 30.29
C ASP A 500 -10.58 -19.45 29.61
N LYS A 501 -10.59 -19.71 28.29
CA LYS A 501 -9.39 -20.05 27.52
C LYS A 501 -8.57 -18.79 27.19
N LYS A 502 -7.45 -18.63 27.90
CA LYS A 502 -6.51 -17.50 27.72
C LYS A 502 -6.07 -17.28 26.26
N ARG A 503 -5.75 -18.36 25.54
CA ARG A 503 -5.30 -18.29 24.15
C ARG A 503 -6.37 -17.69 23.23
N VAL A 504 -7.62 -18.14 23.37
CA VAL A 504 -8.75 -17.64 22.58
C VAL A 504 -9.01 -16.17 22.88
N LEU A 505 -8.91 -15.75 24.14
CA LEU A 505 -9.06 -14.35 24.52
C LEU A 505 -7.95 -13.45 23.95
N GLU A 506 -6.71 -13.94 23.90
CA GLU A 506 -5.58 -13.26 23.28
C GLU A 506 -5.78 -13.13 21.76
N GLU A 507 -6.07 -14.24 21.09
CA GLU A 507 -6.34 -14.28 19.64
C GLU A 507 -7.55 -13.41 19.26
N ASN A 508 -8.57 -13.31 20.11
CA ASN A 508 -9.75 -12.45 19.88
C ASN A 508 -9.43 -10.94 19.85
N GLN A 509 -8.25 -10.52 20.32
CA GLN A 509 -7.78 -9.13 20.23
C GLN A 509 -6.93 -8.85 18.99
N GLU A 510 -6.62 -9.87 18.20
CA GLU A 510 -5.85 -9.70 16.97
C GLU A 510 -6.66 -8.97 15.90
N HIS A 511 -5.98 -8.10 15.15
CA HIS A 511 -6.63 -7.20 14.18
C HIS A 511 -7.51 -7.96 13.18
N TYR A 512 -7.00 -9.03 12.56
CA TYR A 512 -7.78 -9.79 11.57
C TYR A 512 -8.96 -10.53 12.17
N HIS A 513 -8.87 -11.10 13.38
CA HIS A 513 -10.02 -11.73 14.04
C HIS A 513 -11.10 -10.70 14.39
N ILE A 514 -10.71 -9.47 14.78
CA ILE A 514 -11.64 -8.36 14.96
C ILE A 514 -12.33 -8.04 13.63
N VAL A 515 -11.58 -7.92 12.53
CA VAL A 515 -12.17 -7.70 11.20
C VAL A 515 -13.15 -8.83 10.84
N GLN A 516 -12.72 -10.09 10.94
CA GLN A 516 -13.53 -11.25 10.60
C GLN A 516 -14.82 -11.31 11.42
N LYS A 517 -14.76 -11.00 12.74
CA LYS A 517 -15.95 -10.86 13.58
C LYS A 517 -16.95 -9.87 12.98
N PHE A 518 -16.52 -8.65 12.66
CA PHE A 518 -17.43 -7.63 12.12
C PHE A 518 -17.92 -7.98 10.71
N LEU A 519 -17.10 -8.62 9.87
CA LEU A 519 -17.53 -9.14 8.58
C LEU A 519 -18.62 -10.21 8.73
N ILE A 520 -18.48 -11.12 9.68
CA ILE A 520 -19.48 -12.16 10.00
C ILE A 520 -20.78 -11.52 10.51
N LEU A 521 -20.69 -10.55 11.43
CA LEU A 521 -21.85 -9.82 11.94
C LEU A 521 -22.53 -8.93 10.88
N GLY A 522 -21.80 -8.56 9.82
CA GLY A 522 -22.28 -7.58 8.83
C GLY A 522 -22.32 -6.14 9.36
N ASP A 523 -21.62 -5.86 10.47
CA ASP A 523 -21.56 -4.56 11.11
C ASP A 523 -20.34 -3.76 10.60
N ILE A 524 -20.56 -3.05 9.49
CA ILE A 524 -19.53 -2.20 8.86
C ILE A 524 -19.23 -0.98 9.75
N ASP A 525 -20.22 -0.40 10.42
CA ASP A 525 -20.02 0.77 11.26
C ASP A 525 -19.13 0.47 12.47
N GLY A 526 -19.35 -0.67 13.12
CA GLY A 526 -18.50 -1.16 14.21
C GLY A 526 -17.07 -1.46 13.75
N LEU A 527 -16.89 -1.99 12.53
CA LEU A 527 -15.57 -2.17 11.93
C LEU A 527 -14.84 -0.82 11.73
N MET A 528 -15.55 0.18 11.21
CA MET A 528 -14.97 1.52 11.01
C MET A 528 -14.61 2.19 12.35
N ASP A 529 -15.35 1.93 13.44
CA ASP A 529 -14.99 2.41 14.77
C ASP A 529 -13.70 1.78 15.31
N GLU A 530 -13.48 0.49 15.08
CA GLU A 530 -12.21 -0.15 15.42
C GLU A 530 -11.05 0.41 14.57
N PHE A 531 -11.27 0.67 13.27
CA PHE A 531 -10.25 1.32 12.43
C PHE A 531 -9.87 2.71 12.99
N SER A 532 -10.85 3.52 13.37
CA SER A 532 -10.61 4.83 14.01
C SER A 532 -9.82 4.71 15.32
N LYS A 533 -10.14 3.71 16.14
CA LYS A 533 -9.43 3.41 17.38
C LYS A 533 -7.98 2.95 17.15
N TRP A 534 -7.73 2.17 16.09
CA TRP A 534 -6.37 1.74 15.74
C TRP A 534 -5.52 2.90 15.23
N LEU A 535 -6.09 3.76 14.37
CA LEU A 535 -5.43 4.95 13.86
C LEU A 535 -5.11 5.95 14.96
N SER A 536 -6.02 6.16 15.92
CA SER A 536 -5.78 7.10 17.04
C SER A 536 -4.73 6.63 18.04
N LYS A 537 -4.65 5.32 18.32
CA LYS A 537 -3.68 4.77 19.28
C LYS A 537 -2.31 4.50 18.69
N SER A 538 -2.25 4.08 17.43
CA SER A 538 -1.08 3.42 16.84
C SER A 538 -0.78 3.87 15.41
N ARG A 539 -1.10 5.12 15.03
CA ARG A 539 -0.91 5.63 13.66
C ARG A 539 0.43 5.23 13.02
N ASN A 540 1.53 5.36 13.78
CA ASN A 540 2.88 5.10 13.26
C ASN A 540 3.33 3.62 13.39
N ASN A 541 2.58 2.78 14.10
CA ASN A 541 2.96 1.41 14.45
C ASN A 541 2.06 0.34 13.81
N LEU A 542 1.08 0.73 12.98
CA LEU A 542 0.25 -0.23 12.26
C LEU A 542 1.09 -0.97 11.21
N PRO A 543 0.99 -2.31 11.12
CA PRO A 543 1.67 -3.07 10.07
C PRO A 543 1.28 -2.58 8.67
N GLY A 544 2.25 -2.42 7.77
CA GLY A 544 1.99 -1.87 6.44
C GLY A 544 0.99 -2.67 5.61
N HIS A 545 1.04 -4.01 5.70
CA HIS A 545 0.07 -4.90 5.05
C HIS A 545 -1.34 -4.79 5.64
N LEU A 546 -1.46 -4.51 6.94
CA LEU A 546 -2.78 -4.25 7.54
C LEU A 546 -3.37 -2.94 6.98
N LEU A 547 -2.57 -1.88 6.84
CA LEU A 547 -3.03 -0.64 6.21
C LEU A 547 -3.40 -0.82 4.74
N ARG A 548 -2.65 -1.63 3.99
CA ARG A 548 -3.01 -2.05 2.63
C ARG A 548 -4.36 -2.76 2.63
N PHE A 549 -4.52 -3.79 3.45
CA PHE A 549 -5.79 -4.51 3.60
C PHE A 549 -6.96 -3.58 3.93
N MET A 550 -6.81 -2.71 4.94
CA MET A 550 -7.85 -1.75 5.34
C MET A 550 -8.26 -0.83 4.18
N THR A 551 -7.28 -0.31 3.44
CA THR A 551 -7.51 0.55 2.27
C THR A 551 -8.29 -0.19 1.19
N HIS A 552 -7.84 -1.38 0.80
CA HIS A 552 -8.48 -2.17 -0.24
C HIS A 552 -9.87 -2.68 0.19
N LEU A 553 -10.09 -2.92 1.49
CA LEU A 553 -11.40 -3.27 2.02
C LEU A 553 -12.39 -2.09 1.92
N ILE A 554 -11.94 -0.87 2.22
CA ILE A 554 -12.75 0.35 2.04
C ILE A 554 -13.09 0.55 0.55
N LEU A 555 -12.11 0.37 -0.34
CA LEU A 555 -12.33 0.46 -1.78
C LEU A 555 -13.35 -0.61 -2.24
N PHE A 556 -13.24 -1.84 -1.74
CA PHE A 556 -14.21 -2.90 -2.00
C PHE A 556 -15.63 -2.52 -1.55
N PHE A 557 -15.80 -2.00 -0.33
CA PHE A 557 -17.10 -1.54 0.15
C PHE A 557 -17.67 -0.40 -0.73
N ARG A 558 -16.82 0.55 -1.13
CA ARG A 558 -17.21 1.63 -2.05
C ARG A 558 -17.65 1.08 -3.41
N THR A 559 -16.94 0.10 -3.97
CA THR A 559 -17.31 -0.55 -5.24
C THR A 559 -18.67 -1.25 -5.17
N LEU A 560 -19.02 -1.79 -4.01
CA LEU A 560 -20.34 -2.40 -3.76
C LEU A 560 -21.45 -1.40 -3.43
N GLY A 561 -21.14 -0.10 -3.30
CA GLY A 561 -22.09 0.92 -2.88
C GLY A 561 -22.47 0.83 -1.39
N LEU A 562 -21.67 0.14 -0.58
CA LEU A 562 -21.88 0.04 0.87
C LEU A 562 -21.39 1.31 1.55
N GLN A 563 -22.20 1.84 2.47
CA GLN A 563 -21.84 3.05 3.20
C GLN A 563 -20.76 2.73 4.24
N THR A 564 -19.72 3.57 4.26
CA THR A 564 -18.65 3.55 5.26
C THR A 564 -18.56 4.94 5.90
N LYS A 565 -18.02 5.03 7.12
CA LYS A 565 -17.77 6.31 7.79
C LYS A 565 -16.69 7.09 7.04
N GLU A 566 -17.11 8.07 6.23
CA GLU A 566 -16.23 8.76 5.29
C GLU A 566 -15.01 9.42 5.96
N GLU A 567 -15.18 10.01 7.15
CA GLU A 567 -14.08 10.59 7.92
C GLU A 567 -12.98 9.56 8.25
N VAL A 568 -13.38 8.34 8.61
CA VAL A 568 -12.45 7.25 8.91
C VAL A 568 -11.82 6.73 7.61
N SER A 569 -12.61 6.59 6.54
CA SER A 569 -12.10 6.17 5.22
C SER A 569 -11.01 7.11 4.71
N ILE A 570 -11.23 8.42 4.83
CA ILE A 570 -10.24 9.46 4.49
C ILE A 570 -8.97 9.31 5.33
N GLU A 571 -9.10 9.07 6.64
CA GLU A 571 -7.92 8.98 7.51
C GLU A 571 -7.12 7.67 7.30
N VAL A 572 -7.78 6.56 6.96
CA VAL A 572 -7.11 5.33 6.52
C VAL A 572 -6.33 5.60 5.23
N LEU A 573 -6.97 6.18 4.21
CA LEU A 573 -6.33 6.52 2.93
C LEU A 573 -5.12 7.44 3.12
N LYS A 574 -5.27 8.52 3.91
CA LYS A 574 -4.16 9.44 4.22
C LYS A 574 -3.00 8.74 4.91
N THR A 575 -3.29 7.88 5.89
CA THR A 575 -2.24 7.15 6.63
C THR A 575 -1.53 6.14 5.72
N TYR A 576 -2.26 5.50 4.82
CA TYR A 576 -1.68 4.61 3.82
C TYR A 576 -0.84 5.37 2.79
N ILE A 577 -1.29 6.52 2.29
CA ILE A 577 -0.50 7.39 1.41
C ILE A 577 0.81 7.83 2.09
N GLN A 578 0.75 8.21 3.37
CA GLN A 578 1.96 8.55 4.15
C GLN A 578 2.93 7.38 4.27
N LEU A 579 2.42 6.15 4.45
CA LEU A 579 3.23 4.94 4.40
C LEU A 579 3.90 4.76 3.03
N LEU A 580 3.14 4.88 1.94
CA LEU A 580 3.67 4.75 0.58
C LEU A 580 4.76 5.78 0.26
N ILE A 581 4.61 7.03 0.74
CA ILE A 581 5.64 8.07 0.65
C ILE A 581 6.90 7.64 1.40
N ARG A 582 6.76 7.15 2.64
CA ARG A 582 7.89 6.73 3.49
C ARG A 582 8.66 5.55 2.89
N GLU A 583 7.95 4.56 2.37
CA GLU A 583 8.53 3.36 1.74
C GLU A 583 8.90 3.58 0.26
N LYS A 584 8.79 4.82 -0.25
CA LYS A 584 9.15 5.22 -1.64
C LYS A 584 8.39 4.47 -2.75
N HIS A 585 7.15 4.07 -2.51
CA HIS A 585 6.27 3.49 -3.53
C HIS A 585 5.63 4.57 -4.42
N THR A 586 6.45 5.36 -5.11
CA THR A 586 6.00 6.57 -5.83
C THR A 586 4.93 6.30 -6.88
N ASN A 587 5.00 5.16 -7.56
CA ASN A 587 4.06 4.78 -8.62
C ASN A 587 2.63 4.52 -8.11
N LEU A 588 2.45 4.30 -6.80
CA LEU A 588 1.16 3.94 -6.22
C LEU A 588 0.40 5.17 -5.69
N ILE A 589 1.11 6.25 -5.37
CA ILE A 589 0.57 7.37 -4.57
C ILE A 589 -0.56 8.10 -5.28
N ALA A 590 -0.42 8.36 -6.60
CA ALA A 590 -1.41 9.13 -7.36
C ALA A 590 -2.80 8.47 -7.33
N PHE A 591 -2.85 7.15 -7.54
CA PHE A 591 -4.08 6.38 -7.53
C PHE A 591 -4.82 6.46 -6.18
N TYR A 592 -4.14 6.26 -5.06
CA TYR A 592 -4.84 6.32 -3.76
C TYR A 592 -5.22 7.76 -3.39
N THR A 593 -4.48 8.76 -3.88
CA THR A 593 -4.74 10.17 -3.61
C THR A 593 -6.01 10.66 -4.31
N CYS A 594 -6.36 10.14 -5.50
CA CYS A 594 -7.59 10.54 -6.19
C CYS A 594 -8.88 10.10 -5.47
N HIS A 595 -8.78 9.14 -4.54
CA HIS A 595 -9.90 8.72 -3.69
C HIS A 595 -10.16 9.62 -2.47
N LEU A 596 -9.35 10.67 -2.29
CA LEU A 596 -9.57 11.71 -1.28
C LEU A 596 -10.41 12.87 -1.85
N PRO A 597 -11.11 13.65 -1.00
CA PRO A 597 -11.70 14.92 -1.41
C PRO A 597 -10.66 15.84 -2.05
N GLN A 598 -11.06 16.60 -3.07
CA GLN A 598 -10.14 17.39 -3.91
C GLN A 598 -9.14 18.24 -3.12
N ASP A 599 -9.60 19.01 -2.12
CA ASP A 599 -8.73 19.86 -1.29
C ASP A 599 -7.65 19.05 -0.55
N LEU A 600 -8.03 17.87 -0.04
CA LEU A 600 -7.12 16.97 0.66
C LEU A 600 -6.20 16.24 -0.30
N ALA A 601 -6.71 15.85 -1.48
CA ALA A 601 -5.92 15.20 -2.53
C ALA A 601 -4.78 16.13 -2.99
N VAL A 602 -5.12 17.39 -3.27
CA VAL A 602 -4.14 18.44 -3.62
C VAL A 602 -3.10 18.61 -2.51
N ALA A 603 -3.54 18.77 -1.26
CA ALA A 603 -2.63 19.00 -0.14
C ALA A 603 -1.69 17.80 0.11
N GLN A 604 -2.21 16.56 0.05
CA GLN A 604 -1.40 15.35 0.27
C GLN A 604 -0.43 15.09 -0.88
N TYR A 605 -0.87 15.24 -2.13
CA TYR A 605 0.01 15.02 -3.28
C TYR A 605 1.08 16.11 -3.36
N ALA A 606 0.74 17.37 -3.06
CA ALA A 606 1.71 18.45 -2.99
C ALA A 606 2.79 18.16 -1.93
N LEU A 607 2.39 17.72 -0.73
CA LEU A 607 3.35 17.33 0.32
C LEU A 607 4.28 16.20 -0.12
N PHE A 608 3.78 15.23 -0.91
CA PHE A 608 4.60 14.20 -1.53
C PHE A 608 5.61 14.80 -2.52
N LEU A 609 5.16 15.63 -3.46
CA LEU A 609 6.02 16.22 -4.48
C LEU A 609 7.11 17.13 -3.91
N GLU A 610 6.89 17.75 -2.73
CA GLU A 610 7.93 18.49 -2.02
C GLU A 610 9.16 17.62 -1.66
N SER A 611 8.98 16.30 -1.53
CA SER A 611 10.08 15.35 -1.27
C SER A 611 10.80 14.88 -2.54
N VAL A 612 10.27 15.19 -3.73
CA VAL A 612 10.82 14.75 -5.02
C VAL A 612 11.79 15.79 -5.58
N THR A 613 13.09 15.49 -5.51
CA THR A 613 14.16 16.38 -5.98
C THR A 613 14.62 16.09 -7.41
N GLU A 614 14.51 14.84 -7.88
CA GLU A 614 15.05 14.43 -9.18
C GLU A 614 14.13 14.79 -10.35
N PHE A 615 14.66 15.46 -11.37
CA PHE A 615 13.90 16.00 -12.50
C PHE A 615 13.08 14.95 -13.27
N GLU A 616 13.67 13.79 -13.59
CA GLU A 616 12.96 12.71 -14.29
C GLU A 616 11.79 12.17 -13.45
N GLN A 617 12.00 12.03 -12.14
CA GLN A 617 10.98 11.58 -11.21
C GLN A 617 9.85 12.60 -11.07
N ARG A 618 10.15 13.91 -11.15
CA ARG A 618 9.13 14.97 -11.15
C ARG A 618 8.16 14.80 -12.31
N HIS A 619 8.68 14.67 -13.53
CA HIS A 619 7.87 14.49 -14.73
C HIS A 619 6.97 13.25 -14.63
N HIS A 620 7.57 12.12 -14.22
CA HIS A 620 6.84 10.87 -14.02
C HIS A 620 5.72 10.99 -12.99
N CYS A 621 5.94 11.70 -11.87
CA CYS A 621 4.90 11.91 -10.87
C CYS A 621 3.75 12.81 -11.37
N LEU A 622 4.02 13.76 -12.27
CA LEU A 622 2.96 14.58 -12.89
C LEU A 622 2.16 13.79 -13.91
N GLU A 623 2.80 12.91 -14.68
CA GLU A 623 2.12 11.98 -15.59
C GLU A 623 1.15 11.08 -14.82
N LEU A 624 1.62 10.47 -13.73
CA LEU A 624 0.77 9.65 -12.86
C LEU A 624 -0.38 10.44 -12.24
N ALA A 625 -0.15 11.70 -11.85
CA ALA A 625 -1.21 12.56 -11.32
C ALA A 625 -2.28 12.84 -12.38
N LYS A 626 -1.87 13.09 -13.63
CA LYS A 626 -2.76 13.31 -14.77
C LYS A 626 -3.56 12.05 -15.12
N GLU A 627 -2.93 10.88 -15.09
CA GLU A 627 -3.61 9.58 -15.30
C GLU A 627 -4.65 9.27 -14.21
N ALA A 628 -4.42 9.75 -12.99
CA ALA A 628 -5.32 9.60 -11.85
C ALA A 628 -6.40 10.71 -11.76
N ASP A 629 -6.53 11.56 -12.79
CA ASP A 629 -7.45 12.71 -12.84
C ASP A 629 -7.28 13.70 -11.66
N LEU A 630 -6.05 13.84 -11.15
CA LEU A 630 -5.73 14.86 -10.16
C LEU A 630 -5.55 16.23 -10.82
N ASP A 631 -5.91 17.29 -10.10
CA ASP A 631 -5.71 18.68 -10.56
C ASP A 631 -4.22 19.05 -10.48
N VAL A 632 -3.49 18.71 -11.54
CA VAL A 632 -2.05 18.95 -11.69
C VAL A 632 -1.72 20.44 -11.50
N ALA A 633 -2.56 21.33 -12.02
CA ALA A 633 -2.30 22.76 -11.99
C ALA A 633 -2.35 23.32 -10.56
N THR A 634 -3.37 22.93 -9.79
CA THR A 634 -3.50 23.33 -8.39
C THR A 634 -2.43 22.64 -7.51
N ILE A 635 -2.07 21.39 -7.82
CA ILE A 635 -1.00 20.66 -7.13
C ILE A 635 0.35 21.36 -7.28
N THR A 636 0.81 21.62 -8.51
CA THR A 636 2.14 22.24 -8.73
C THR A 636 2.21 23.64 -8.14
N LYS A 637 1.12 24.42 -8.24
CA LYS A 637 0.98 25.69 -7.54
C LYS A 637 1.14 25.54 -6.02
N THR A 638 0.44 24.58 -5.42
CA THR A 638 0.49 24.33 -3.97
C THR A 638 1.89 23.92 -3.51
N VAL A 639 2.60 23.07 -4.28
CA VAL A 639 4.00 22.69 -4.01
C VAL A 639 4.90 23.93 -3.93
N VAL A 640 4.79 24.81 -4.92
CA VAL A 640 5.58 26.05 -5.01
C VAL A 640 5.26 26.98 -3.85
N GLU A 641 3.98 27.17 -3.53
CA GLU A 641 3.58 27.99 -2.40
C GLU A 641 4.08 27.43 -1.06
N ASN A 642 4.02 26.13 -0.84
CA ASN A 642 4.48 25.49 0.40
C ASN A 642 5.99 25.70 0.61
N ILE A 643 6.80 25.45 -0.43
CA ILE A 643 8.26 25.64 -0.35
C ILE A 643 8.62 27.12 -0.20
N ARG A 644 7.91 28.02 -0.88
CA ARG A 644 8.08 29.48 -0.74
C ARG A 644 7.74 29.96 0.68
N LYS A 645 6.66 29.45 1.27
CA LYS A 645 6.14 29.85 2.60
C LYS A 645 6.88 29.20 3.78
N LYS A 646 7.71 28.18 3.56
CA LYS A 646 8.47 27.49 4.63
C LYS A 646 9.40 28.40 5.45
N ASP A 647 9.76 29.57 4.93
CA ASP A 647 10.51 30.57 5.69
C ASP A 647 9.57 31.43 6.56
N ASN A 648 9.63 31.26 7.88
CA ASN A 648 8.93 32.09 8.87
C ASN A 648 9.42 33.55 8.99
N GLY A 649 10.27 34.03 8.06
CA GLY A 649 10.68 35.42 8.03
C GLY A 649 9.62 36.27 7.36
N GLU A 650 8.65 36.79 8.14
CA GLU A 650 7.92 38.00 7.75
C GLU A 650 8.94 39.06 7.35
N PHE A 651 8.63 39.86 6.32
CA PHE A 651 9.42 41.02 5.88
C PHE A 651 9.58 42.02 7.04
N SER A 652 10.51 41.75 7.96
CA SER A 652 10.75 42.58 9.12
C SER A 652 11.73 43.68 8.70
N HIS A 653 11.51 44.91 9.18
CA HIS A 653 12.39 46.06 8.92
C HIS A 653 13.87 45.83 9.31
N HIS A 654 14.20 44.73 10.00
CA HIS A 654 15.54 44.37 10.41
C HIS A 654 16.33 43.50 9.41
N ASP A 655 15.70 42.96 8.36
CA ASP A 655 16.42 42.22 7.30
C ASP A 655 17.22 43.14 6.35
N LEU A 656 17.22 44.44 6.61
CA LEU A 656 18.10 45.42 5.97
C LEU A 656 19.56 45.36 6.49
N ALA A 657 19.83 44.57 7.52
CA ALA A 657 21.20 44.22 7.88
C ALA A 657 21.82 43.40 6.75
N PRO A 658 23.06 43.67 6.31
CA PRO A 658 23.71 42.84 5.31
C PRO A 658 23.81 41.44 5.88
N ALA A 659 22.98 40.51 5.40
CA ALA A 659 23.20 39.10 5.61
C ALA A 659 24.65 38.86 5.19
N LEU A 660 25.49 38.47 6.15
CA LEU A 660 26.94 38.31 5.97
C LEU A 660 27.26 37.25 4.89
N ASP A 661 26.25 36.52 4.42
CA ASP A 661 26.35 35.51 3.39
C ASP A 661 25.42 35.85 2.20
N THR A 662 25.99 36.52 1.20
CA THR A 662 25.33 36.80 -0.08
C THR A 662 25.33 35.58 -1.01
N GLY A 663 25.86 34.43 -0.56
CA GLY A 663 25.89 33.18 -1.32
C GLY A 663 24.53 32.51 -1.42
N THR A 664 24.32 31.76 -2.51
CA THR A 664 23.15 30.90 -2.71
C THR A 664 23.31 29.65 -1.83
N THR A 665 22.49 29.56 -0.78
CA THR A 665 22.43 28.42 0.15
C THR A 665 21.64 27.24 -0.45
N GLU A 666 21.73 26.06 0.15
CA GLU A 666 20.92 24.89 -0.26
C GLU A 666 19.41 25.16 -0.16
N GLU A 667 18.96 25.92 0.85
CA GLU A 667 17.56 26.34 0.97
C GLU A 667 17.15 27.29 -0.15
N ASP A 668 18.07 28.14 -0.62
CA ASP A 668 17.82 29.00 -1.77
C ASP A 668 17.72 28.17 -3.06
N ARG A 669 18.57 27.14 -3.24
CA ARG A 669 18.51 26.22 -4.39
C ARG A 669 17.16 25.51 -4.48
N LEU A 670 16.64 25.02 -3.35
CA LEU A 670 15.31 24.41 -3.31
C LEU A 670 14.21 25.37 -3.78
N LYS A 671 14.29 26.65 -3.43
CA LYS A 671 13.35 27.69 -3.90
C LYS A 671 13.55 28.03 -5.37
N ILE A 672 14.77 27.95 -5.90
CA ILE A 672 15.04 28.16 -7.32
C ILE A 672 14.45 27.00 -8.13
N ASP A 673 14.73 25.77 -7.73
CA ASP A 673 14.32 24.55 -8.46
C ASP A 673 12.83 24.25 -8.35
N VAL A 674 12.10 24.83 -7.40
CA VAL A 674 10.65 24.62 -7.30
C VAL A 674 9.89 25.23 -8.48
N ILE A 675 10.45 26.24 -9.16
CA ILE A 675 9.84 26.86 -10.34
C ILE A 675 9.71 25.87 -11.50
N ASP A 676 10.60 24.87 -11.58
CA ASP A 676 10.54 23.86 -12.64
C ASP A 676 9.18 23.15 -12.68
N TRP A 677 8.51 22.98 -11.53
CA TRP A 677 7.16 22.38 -11.46
C TRP A 677 6.11 23.11 -12.30
N LEU A 678 6.20 24.44 -12.39
CA LEU A 678 5.24 25.28 -13.13
C LEU A 678 5.66 25.50 -14.58
N VAL A 679 6.92 25.21 -14.92
CA VAL A 679 7.44 25.42 -16.27
C VAL A 679 7.20 24.21 -17.17
N PHE A 680 6.97 23.02 -16.59
CA PHE A 680 6.63 21.80 -17.33
C PHE A 680 5.41 21.96 -18.24
N ASP A 681 4.36 22.63 -17.75
CA ASP A 681 3.14 22.86 -18.51
C ASP A 681 3.09 24.32 -19.00
N PRO A 682 3.08 24.56 -20.33
CA PRO A 682 2.87 25.89 -20.89
C PRO A 682 1.64 26.59 -20.32
N ALA A 683 0.54 25.88 -20.02
CA ALA A 683 -0.67 26.49 -19.46
C ALA A 683 -0.47 27.16 -18.09
N GLN A 684 0.63 26.83 -17.39
CA GLN A 684 0.96 27.38 -16.08
C GLN A 684 1.95 28.56 -16.14
N ARG A 685 2.30 29.08 -17.33
CA ARG A 685 3.29 30.16 -17.47
C ARG A 685 2.93 31.43 -16.74
N ALA A 686 1.65 31.79 -16.67
CA ALA A 686 1.18 32.93 -15.87
C ALA A 686 1.50 32.74 -14.38
N GLU A 687 1.23 31.55 -13.83
CA GLU A 687 1.52 31.23 -12.43
C GLU A 687 3.03 31.10 -12.18
N ALA A 688 3.78 30.47 -13.10
CA ALA A 688 5.25 30.40 -13.04
C ALA A 688 5.88 31.80 -12.91
N LEU A 689 5.36 32.75 -13.68
CA LEU A 689 5.82 34.14 -13.67
C LEU A 689 5.46 34.85 -12.36
N LYS A 690 4.23 34.68 -11.84
CA LYS A 690 3.81 35.21 -10.52
C LYS A 690 4.67 34.67 -9.38
N GLN A 691 4.88 33.36 -9.34
CA GLN A 691 5.66 32.70 -8.29
C GLN A 691 7.15 33.02 -8.40
N GLY A 692 7.70 33.02 -9.61
CA GLY A 692 9.09 33.41 -9.84
C GLY A 692 9.36 34.86 -9.44
N ASN A 693 8.45 35.79 -9.76
CA ASN A 693 8.53 37.17 -9.28
C ASN A 693 8.53 37.24 -7.75
N ALA A 694 7.65 36.48 -7.07
CA ALA A 694 7.60 36.45 -5.60
C ALA A 694 8.92 35.97 -4.97
N ILE A 695 9.54 34.93 -5.53
CA ILE A 695 10.84 34.43 -5.06
C ILE A 695 11.95 35.45 -5.34
N MET A 696 11.98 36.02 -6.55
CA MET A 696 12.95 37.06 -6.92
C MET A 696 12.85 38.29 -6.03
N ARG A 697 11.64 38.74 -5.64
CA ARG A 697 11.46 39.86 -4.69
C ARG A 697 12.21 39.61 -3.38
N LYS A 698 12.13 38.38 -2.84
CA LYS A 698 12.80 38.00 -1.59
C LYS A 698 14.32 37.95 -1.73
N PHE A 699 14.83 37.40 -2.84
CA PHE A 699 16.27 37.38 -3.12
C PHE A 699 16.86 38.78 -3.35
N LEU A 700 16.15 39.65 -4.07
CA LEU A 700 16.56 41.04 -4.27
C LEU A 700 16.60 41.83 -2.96
N ALA A 701 15.61 41.64 -2.08
CA ALA A 701 15.59 42.27 -0.76
C ALA A 701 16.80 41.83 0.10
N SER A 702 17.19 40.55 -0.02
CA SER A 702 18.33 39.96 0.68
C SER A 702 19.68 40.20 -0.01
N LYS A 703 19.73 40.95 -1.12
CA LYS A 703 20.93 41.19 -1.95
C LYS A 703 21.59 39.91 -2.50
N LYS A 704 20.81 38.84 -2.70
CA LYS A 704 21.26 37.60 -3.35
C LYS A 704 21.00 37.68 -4.86
N HIS A 705 21.73 38.55 -5.56
CA HIS A 705 21.49 38.83 -6.98
C HIS A 705 21.69 37.62 -7.90
N GLU A 706 22.68 36.77 -7.61
CA GLU A 706 22.90 35.54 -8.39
C GLU A 706 21.72 34.56 -8.25
N ALA A 707 21.20 34.35 -7.04
CA ALA A 707 20.01 33.54 -6.83
C ALA A 707 18.78 34.09 -7.56
N ALA A 708 18.57 35.42 -7.54
CA ALA A 708 17.50 36.05 -8.31
C ALA A 708 17.67 35.85 -9.83
N LYS A 709 18.91 35.90 -10.33
CA LYS A 709 19.23 35.63 -11.74
C LYS A 709 18.98 34.16 -12.11
N GLU A 710 19.32 33.22 -11.24
CA GLU A 710 19.01 31.81 -11.45
C GLU A 710 17.49 31.57 -11.57
N VAL A 711 16.67 32.16 -10.71
CA VAL A 711 15.19 32.11 -10.86
C VAL A 711 14.74 32.74 -12.17
N PHE A 712 15.32 33.90 -12.54
CA PHE A 712 14.96 34.59 -13.77
C PHE A 712 15.20 33.72 -15.00
N VAL A 713 16.32 33.00 -15.06
CA VAL A 713 16.69 32.13 -16.19
C VAL A 713 15.81 30.88 -16.27
N LYS A 714 15.25 30.41 -15.14
CA LYS A 714 14.32 29.27 -15.10
C LYS A 714 12.98 29.59 -15.78
N ILE A 715 12.55 30.85 -15.80
CA ILE A 715 11.36 31.28 -16.54
C ILE A 715 11.75 31.38 -18.03
N PRO A 716 11.15 30.59 -18.93
CA PRO A 716 11.59 30.61 -20.32
C PRO A 716 11.23 31.92 -21.01
N GLN A 717 12.05 32.34 -21.98
CA GLN A 717 11.98 33.68 -22.59
C GLN A 717 10.68 33.92 -23.36
N ASP A 718 10.06 32.86 -23.85
CA ASP A 718 8.78 32.89 -24.55
C ASP A 718 7.56 32.98 -23.62
N SER A 719 7.74 32.92 -22.30
CA SER A 719 6.63 32.89 -21.32
C SER A 719 5.66 34.05 -21.49
N ILE A 720 6.15 35.26 -21.78
CA ILE A 720 5.28 36.42 -21.99
C ILE A 720 4.42 36.21 -23.26
N ALA A 721 5.03 35.78 -24.36
CA ALA A 721 4.31 35.50 -25.60
C ALA A 721 3.28 34.39 -25.40
N GLU A 722 3.65 33.35 -24.67
CA GLU A 722 2.79 32.22 -24.35
C GLU A 722 1.57 32.63 -23.50
N ILE A 723 1.74 33.51 -22.51
CA ILE A 723 0.62 34.06 -21.72
C ILE A 723 -0.37 34.83 -22.62
N TYR A 724 0.13 35.64 -23.57
CA TYR A 724 -0.74 36.33 -24.53
C TYR A 724 -1.47 35.33 -25.44
N ASN A 725 -0.76 34.34 -25.98
CA ASN A 725 -1.35 33.32 -26.86
C ASN A 725 -2.49 32.56 -26.15
N GLN A 726 -2.29 32.17 -24.89
CA GLN A 726 -3.31 31.47 -24.10
C GLN A 726 -4.56 32.31 -23.83
N CYS A 727 -4.37 33.62 -23.61
CA CYS A 727 -5.50 34.53 -23.46
C CYS A 727 -6.29 34.67 -24.78
N GLU A 728 -5.59 34.71 -25.92
CA GLU A 728 -6.22 34.74 -27.25
C GLU A 728 -6.98 33.44 -27.55
N GLU A 729 -6.40 32.28 -27.24
CA GLU A 729 -7.02 30.96 -27.45
C GLU A 729 -8.30 30.75 -26.63
N GLN A 730 -8.37 31.33 -25.42
CA GLN A 730 -9.57 31.29 -24.58
C GLN A 730 -10.70 32.21 -25.08
N GLY A 731 -10.52 32.89 -26.22
CA GLY A 731 -11.55 33.74 -26.83
C GLY A 731 -11.80 35.04 -26.08
N MET A 732 -10.86 35.48 -25.25
CA MET A 732 -10.95 36.74 -24.54
C MET A 732 -10.57 37.88 -25.49
N GLU A 733 -11.55 38.55 -26.10
CA GLU A 733 -11.34 39.85 -26.80
C GLU A 733 -10.94 41.00 -25.84
N SER A 734 -10.82 40.69 -24.54
CA SER A 734 -10.52 41.60 -23.43
C SER A 734 -9.01 41.65 -23.14
N PRO A 735 -8.47 42.77 -22.62
CA PRO A 735 -7.11 42.80 -22.10
C PRO A 735 -6.87 41.68 -21.09
N LEU A 736 -5.62 41.21 -21.01
CA LEU A 736 -5.15 40.23 -20.03
C LEU A 736 -5.73 40.51 -18.63
N PRO A 737 -5.97 39.47 -17.82
CA PRO A 737 -6.29 39.64 -16.41
C PRO A 737 -5.30 40.61 -15.75
N ALA A 738 -5.81 41.56 -14.97
CA ALA A 738 -4.99 42.62 -14.38
C ALA A 738 -3.82 42.07 -13.55
N GLU A 739 -4.01 40.91 -12.92
CA GLU A 739 -2.96 40.20 -12.19
C GLU A 739 -1.81 39.73 -13.09
N ASP A 740 -2.12 39.22 -14.28
CA ASP A 740 -1.12 38.70 -15.22
C ASP A 740 -0.36 39.86 -15.87
N ASP A 741 -1.06 40.93 -16.23
CA ASP A 741 -0.47 42.14 -16.80
C ASP A 741 0.50 42.82 -15.80
N ASN A 742 0.08 42.95 -14.54
CA ASN A 742 0.94 43.46 -13.47
C ASN A 742 2.12 42.52 -13.19
N ALA A 743 1.93 41.20 -13.26
CA ALA A 743 3.02 40.23 -13.10
C ALA A 743 4.04 40.33 -14.25
N ILE A 744 3.60 40.43 -15.51
CA ILE A 744 4.47 40.65 -16.68
C ILE A 744 5.27 41.94 -16.48
N ARG A 745 4.60 43.03 -16.09
CA ARG A 745 5.27 44.31 -15.83
C ARG A 745 6.33 44.19 -14.72
N GLU A 746 6.01 43.51 -13.64
CA GLU A 746 6.95 43.25 -12.55
C GLU A 746 8.16 42.44 -13.03
N HIS A 747 7.94 41.40 -13.84
CA HIS A 747 9.01 40.59 -14.42
C HIS A 747 9.95 41.43 -15.31
N LEU A 748 9.40 42.35 -16.10
CA LEU A 748 10.18 43.31 -16.91
C LEU A 748 10.97 44.30 -16.03
N CYS A 749 10.41 44.73 -14.91
CA CYS A 749 11.12 45.56 -13.93
C CYS A 749 12.33 44.80 -13.36
N ILE A 750 12.13 43.54 -12.95
CA ILE A 750 13.20 42.71 -12.41
C ILE A 750 14.29 42.45 -13.46
N ARG A 751 13.91 42.16 -14.71
CA ARG A 751 14.85 42.02 -15.83
C ARG A 751 15.75 43.24 -15.98
N ALA A 752 15.16 44.44 -16.05
CA ALA A 752 15.90 45.68 -16.19
C ALA A 752 16.89 45.90 -15.03
N TYR A 753 16.48 45.54 -13.80
CA TYR A 753 17.34 45.64 -12.62
C TYR A 753 18.52 44.66 -12.66
N LEU A 754 18.27 43.40 -13.02
CA LEU A 754 19.32 42.37 -13.12
C LEU A 754 20.32 42.70 -14.23
N GLU A 755 19.87 43.16 -15.40
CA GLU A 755 20.74 43.61 -16.49
C GLU A 755 21.64 44.79 -16.06
N ALA A 756 21.09 45.77 -15.34
CA ALA A 756 21.85 46.90 -14.81
C ALA A 756 22.90 46.47 -13.77
N HIS A 757 22.59 45.47 -12.94
CA HIS A 757 23.53 44.94 -11.95
C HIS A 757 24.65 44.10 -12.61
N GLU A 758 24.33 43.31 -13.62
CA GLU A 758 25.31 42.51 -14.37
C GLU A 758 26.32 43.39 -15.11
N THR A 759 25.81 44.35 -15.88
CA THR A 759 26.67 45.32 -16.59
C THR A 759 27.53 46.13 -15.60
N PHE A 760 26.98 46.50 -14.43
CA PHE A 760 27.75 47.15 -13.37
C PHE A 760 28.89 46.29 -12.85
N ASN A 761 28.64 45.00 -12.62
CA ASN A 761 29.67 44.06 -12.15
C ASN A 761 30.78 43.88 -13.19
N GLU A 762 30.43 43.83 -14.48
CA GLU A 762 31.40 43.78 -15.57
C GLU A 762 32.25 45.06 -15.61
N TRP A 763 31.59 46.23 -15.56
CA TRP A 763 32.26 47.52 -15.47
C TRP A 763 33.18 47.62 -14.25
N PHE A 764 32.72 47.19 -13.07
CA PHE A 764 33.49 47.24 -11.83
C PHE A 764 34.72 46.35 -11.90
N LYS A 765 34.61 45.13 -12.46
CA LYS A 765 35.76 44.25 -12.69
C LYS A 765 36.78 44.90 -13.62
N HIS A 766 36.33 45.47 -14.74
CA HIS A 766 37.21 46.11 -15.73
C HIS A 766 37.87 47.40 -15.20
N MET A 767 37.14 48.21 -14.43
CA MET A 767 37.68 49.42 -13.79
C MET A 767 38.83 49.09 -12.82
N ASN A 768 38.71 47.96 -12.10
CA ASN A 768 39.76 47.52 -11.17
C ASN A 768 40.96 46.85 -11.85
N SER A 769 40.90 46.56 -13.16
CA SER A 769 42.01 46.01 -13.94
C SER A 769 42.84 47.08 -14.66
N VAL A 770 42.98 48.28 -14.08
CA VAL A 770 43.73 49.38 -14.70
C VAL A 770 45.21 49.01 -14.92
N PRO A 771 45.78 49.25 -16.12
CA PRO A 771 47.20 49.00 -16.38
C PRO A 771 48.09 49.83 -15.45
N GLN A 772 49.16 49.22 -14.93
CA GLN A 772 50.10 49.91 -14.03
C GLN A 772 51.15 50.69 -14.81
N LYS A 773 51.30 51.97 -14.46
CA LYS A 773 52.34 52.83 -15.03
C LYS A 773 53.74 52.29 -14.66
N PRO A 774 54.66 52.13 -15.63
CA PRO A 774 56.02 51.68 -15.34
C PRO A 774 56.72 52.61 -14.34
N ALA A 775 57.38 52.03 -13.33
CA ALA A 775 58.10 52.80 -12.32
C ALA A 775 59.43 53.34 -12.87
N LEU A 776 59.67 54.63 -12.62
CA LEU A 776 60.93 55.31 -12.93
C LEU A 776 62.04 54.78 -12.01
N ILE A 777 63.03 54.12 -12.59
CA ILE A 777 64.22 53.67 -11.85
C ILE A 777 65.15 54.89 -11.64
N PRO A 778 65.58 55.20 -10.40
CA PRO A 778 66.55 56.26 -10.15
C PRO A 778 67.91 55.89 -10.75
N GLN A 779 68.48 56.77 -11.58
CA GLN A 779 69.75 56.58 -12.32
C GLN A 779 69.81 55.36 -13.27
N PRO A 780 69.00 55.34 -14.34
CA PRO A 780 68.99 54.22 -15.28
C PRO A 780 70.21 54.25 -16.22
N THR A 781 70.80 53.09 -16.47
CA THR A 781 71.73 52.85 -17.57
C THR A 781 71.04 53.08 -18.93
N PHE A 782 71.82 53.28 -20.01
CA PHE A 782 71.24 53.53 -21.35
C PHE A 782 70.27 52.41 -21.79
N THR A 783 70.63 51.16 -21.54
CA THR A 783 69.77 49.98 -21.82
C THR A 783 68.47 50.02 -21.02
N GLU A 784 68.53 50.45 -19.75
CA GLU A 784 67.35 50.58 -18.89
C GLU A 784 66.45 51.74 -19.31
N LYS A 785 66.99 52.84 -19.85
CA LYS A 785 66.19 53.92 -20.46
C LYS A 785 65.40 53.43 -21.67
N VAL A 786 66.05 52.71 -22.59
CA VAL A 786 65.37 52.15 -23.77
C VAL A 786 64.31 51.13 -23.36
N ALA A 787 64.61 50.27 -22.37
CA ALA A 787 63.63 49.34 -21.82
C ALA A 787 62.46 50.06 -21.12
N HIS A 788 62.71 51.18 -20.44
CA HIS A 788 61.66 52.03 -19.86
C HIS A 788 60.78 52.65 -20.96
N GLU A 789 61.36 53.22 -22.02
CA GLU A 789 60.59 53.75 -23.16
C GLU A 789 59.71 52.67 -23.83
N HIS A 790 60.23 51.45 -24.01
CA HIS A 790 59.42 50.35 -24.54
C HIS A 790 58.29 49.95 -23.59
N LYS A 791 58.54 49.90 -22.27
CA LYS A 791 57.51 49.65 -21.26
C LYS A 791 56.48 50.77 -21.21
N GLU A 792 56.90 52.02 -21.40
CA GLU A 792 56.03 53.19 -21.41
C GLU A 792 55.13 53.21 -22.64
N LYS A 793 55.68 52.94 -23.85
CA LYS A 793 54.87 52.75 -25.06
C LYS A 793 53.89 51.60 -24.95
N LYS A 794 54.31 50.46 -24.37
CA LYS A 794 53.40 49.34 -24.13
C LYS A 794 52.29 49.74 -23.17
N TYR A 795 52.62 50.42 -22.07
CA TYR A 795 51.65 50.94 -21.12
C TYR A 795 50.66 51.91 -21.79
N GLU A 796 51.12 52.84 -22.62
CA GLU A 796 50.23 53.78 -23.34
C GLU A 796 49.24 53.05 -24.25
N MET A 797 49.69 52.00 -24.96
CA MET A 797 48.83 51.16 -25.78
C MET A 797 47.81 50.38 -24.94
N ASP A 798 48.28 49.67 -23.91
CA ASP A 798 47.42 48.88 -23.01
C ASP A 798 46.40 49.78 -22.28
N PHE A 799 46.81 50.98 -21.87
CA PHE A 799 45.94 51.99 -21.26
C PHE A 799 44.91 52.54 -22.24
N GLY A 800 45.29 52.78 -23.50
CA GLY A 800 44.37 53.20 -24.55
C GLY A 800 43.27 52.17 -24.82
N ILE A 801 43.62 50.88 -24.91
CA ILE A 801 42.65 49.78 -25.08
C ILE A 801 41.75 49.67 -23.85
N TRP A 802 42.35 49.65 -22.65
CA TRP A 802 41.60 49.59 -21.39
C TRP A 802 40.59 50.74 -21.28
N LYS A 803 41.02 51.97 -21.58
CA LYS A 803 40.15 53.16 -21.54
C LYS A 803 39.02 53.08 -22.56
N GLY A 804 39.30 52.67 -23.80
CA GLY A 804 38.26 52.51 -24.83
C GLY A 804 37.19 51.49 -24.44
N HIS A 805 37.58 50.36 -23.84
CA HIS A 805 36.63 49.38 -23.30
C HIS A 805 35.88 49.92 -22.09
N LEU A 806 36.55 50.66 -21.20
CA LEU A 806 35.91 51.29 -20.04
C LEU A 806 34.83 52.29 -20.48
N ASP A 807 35.10 53.11 -21.49
CA ASP A 807 34.15 54.09 -22.01
C ASP A 807 32.90 53.40 -22.61
N ALA A 808 33.08 52.30 -23.34
CA ALA A 808 31.98 51.49 -23.86
C ALA A 808 31.13 50.85 -22.75
N LEU A 809 31.77 50.20 -21.76
CA LEU A 809 31.08 49.63 -20.61
C LEU A 809 30.37 50.70 -19.77
N THR A 810 30.95 51.91 -19.67
CA THR A 810 30.35 53.03 -18.96
C THR A 810 29.07 53.51 -19.65
N ALA A 811 29.07 53.57 -21.00
CA ALA A 811 27.88 53.93 -21.76
C ALA A 811 26.76 52.89 -21.60
N ASP A 812 27.10 51.60 -21.67
CA ASP A 812 26.14 50.50 -21.52
C ASP A 812 25.54 50.44 -20.10
N VAL A 813 26.37 50.44 -19.06
CA VAL A 813 25.92 50.52 -17.65
C VAL A 813 25.02 51.71 -17.42
N LYS A 814 25.39 52.88 -17.97
CA LYS A 814 24.60 54.10 -17.83
C LYS A 814 23.22 53.94 -18.44
N GLU A 815 23.14 53.42 -19.65
CA GLU A 815 21.86 53.13 -20.33
C GLU A 815 20.99 52.18 -19.50
N LYS A 816 21.56 51.06 -19.05
CA LYS A 816 20.82 50.07 -18.24
C LYS A 816 20.34 50.64 -16.90
N MET A 817 21.16 51.42 -16.20
CA MET A 817 20.75 52.07 -14.96
C MET A 817 19.64 53.10 -15.19
N TYR A 818 19.69 53.87 -16.29
CA TYR A 818 18.61 54.80 -16.63
C TYR A 818 17.32 54.08 -16.99
N ASN A 819 17.36 52.92 -17.66
CA ASN A 819 16.17 52.12 -17.95
C ASN A 819 15.43 51.69 -16.67
N VAL A 820 16.14 51.50 -15.57
CA VAL A 820 15.53 51.21 -14.25
C VAL A 820 15.01 52.50 -13.59
N LEU A 821 15.82 53.56 -13.52
CA LEU A 821 15.45 54.81 -12.85
C LEU A 821 14.30 55.53 -13.55
N LEU A 822 14.18 55.38 -14.87
CA LEU A 822 13.21 56.04 -15.76
C LEU A 822 12.27 55.04 -16.42
N PHE A 823 11.98 53.96 -15.71
CA PHE A 823 11.06 52.94 -16.20
C PHE A 823 9.70 53.58 -16.56
N VAL A 824 9.16 53.19 -17.71
CA VAL A 824 7.97 53.80 -18.31
C VAL A 824 6.70 53.64 -17.46
N ASP A 825 5.71 54.51 -17.67
CA ASP A 825 4.34 54.41 -17.14
C ASP A 825 4.24 54.19 -15.63
N GLY A 826 4.66 55.18 -14.84
CA GLY A 826 4.53 55.17 -13.36
C GLY A 826 5.78 54.72 -12.59
N GLY A 827 6.79 54.17 -13.27
CA GLY A 827 8.08 53.83 -12.69
C GLY A 827 8.26 52.35 -12.32
N TRP A 828 9.47 52.03 -11.87
CA TRP A 828 9.94 50.66 -11.61
C TRP A 828 9.24 50.00 -10.42
N MET A 829 8.73 48.78 -10.55
CA MET A 829 7.97 48.08 -9.49
C MET A 829 6.74 48.87 -9.00
N VAL A 830 5.93 49.35 -9.95
CA VAL A 830 4.62 49.98 -9.71
C VAL A 830 3.61 49.34 -10.64
N ASP A 831 2.49 48.88 -10.09
CA ASP A 831 1.38 48.35 -10.89
C ASP A 831 0.69 49.46 -11.68
N VAL A 832 0.21 49.14 -12.88
CA VAL A 832 -0.53 50.09 -13.74
C VAL A 832 -2.02 49.80 -13.70
N ARG A 833 -2.39 48.52 -13.56
CA ARG A 833 -3.76 48.06 -13.48
C ARG A 833 -4.19 47.96 -12.01
N GLU A 834 -5.09 48.84 -11.59
CA GLU A 834 -5.61 48.90 -10.22
C GLU A 834 -6.82 47.96 -10.00
N ASP A 835 -7.36 47.36 -11.06
CA ASP A 835 -8.50 46.44 -11.03
C ASP A 835 -8.11 45.00 -10.64
N ALA A 836 -6.82 44.74 -10.37
CA ALA A 836 -6.35 43.47 -9.82
C ALA A 836 -6.81 43.27 -8.36
N LYS A 837 -6.88 42.03 -7.93
CA LYS A 837 -7.14 41.70 -6.53
C LYS A 837 -6.03 42.27 -5.64
N GLU A 838 -6.40 42.99 -4.58
CA GLU A 838 -5.42 43.58 -3.66
C GLU A 838 -4.61 42.49 -2.95
N ASP A 839 -3.30 42.54 -3.13
CA ASP A 839 -2.31 41.78 -2.37
C ASP A 839 -1.40 42.76 -1.61
N HIS A 840 -1.80 43.07 -0.37
CA HIS A 840 -1.08 44.03 0.47
C HIS A 840 0.37 43.61 0.75
N GLU A 841 0.64 42.30 0.83
CA GLU A 841 1.99 41.81 1.07
C GLU A 841 2.88 42.10 -0.14
N ARG A 842 2.41 41.76 -1.34
CA ARG A 842 3.13 42.07 -2.60
C ARG A 842 3.36 43.58 -2.75
N THR A 843 2.34 44.40 -2.56
CA THR A 843 2.49 45.87 -2.65
C THR A 843 3.52 46.39 -1.65
N HIS A 844 3.51 45.89 -0.42
CA HIS A 844 4.48 46.27 0.61
C HIS A 844 5.92 45.90 0.19
N GLN A 845 6.12 44.68 -0.29
CA GLN A 845 7.42 44.19 -0.78
C GLN A 845 7.95 45.06 -1.94
N MET A 846 7.10 45.42 -2.90
CA MET A 846 7.47 46.26 -4.04
C MET A 846 7.89 47.67 -3.59
N VAL A 847 7.18 48.28 -2.65
CA VAL A 847 7.54 49.60 -2.09
C VAL A 847 8.87 49.54 -1.35
N LEU A 848 9.12 48.48 -0.57
CA LEU A 848 10.40 48.29 0.10
C LEU A 848 11.56 48.12 -0.88
N LEU A 849 11.38 47.30 -1.91
CA LEU A 849 12.39 47.13 -2.97
C LEU A 849 12.68 48.44 -3.68
N ARG A 850 11.68 49.27 -3.97
CA ARG A 850 11.91 50.61 -4.54
C ARG A 850 12.79 51.48 -3.64
N LYS A 851 12.51 51.50 -2.34
CA LYS A 851 13.31 52.26 -1.35
C LYS A 851 14.72 51.72 -1.18
N LEU A 852 14.96 50.44 -1.47
CA LEU A 852 16.28 49.83 -1.38
C LEU A 852 17.10 50.02 -2.68
N CYS A 853 16.51 49.63 -3.82
CA CYS A 853 17.19 49.47 -5.09
C CYS A 853 17.41 50.80 -5.82
N LEU A 854 16.44 51.71 -5.81
CA LEU A 854 16.52 52.95 -6.59
C LEU A 854 17.57 53.94 -6.02
N PRO A 855 17.62 54.21 -4.69
CA PRO A 855 18.70 55.03 -4.14
C PRO A 855 20.07 54.41 -4.37
N MET A 856 20.21 53.09 -4.19
CA MET A 856 21.46 52.38 -4.43
C MET A 856 21.93 52.53 -5.88
N LEU A 857 21.06 52.31 -6.87
CA LEU A 857 21.38 52.49 -8.28
C LEU A 857 21.79 53.93 -8.60
N CYS A 858 21.10 54.92 -8.04
CA CYS A 858 21.47 56.33 -8.22
C CYS A 858 22.88 56.63 -7.66
N PHE A 859 23.23 56.09 -6.49
CA PHE A 859 24.57 56.24 -5.93
C PHE A 859 25.65 55.51 -6.75
N LEU A 860 25.34 54.32 -7.27
CA LEU A 860 26.24 53.59 -8.17
C LEU A 860 26.46 54.39 -9.46
N LEU A 861 25.38 54.87 -10.09
CA LEU A 861 25.45 55.69 -11.29
C LEU A 861 26.29 56.96 -11.09
N HIS A 862 26.09 57.67 -9.98
CA HIS A 862 26.96 58.80 -9.61
C HIS A 862 28.42 58.36 -9.48
N THR A 863 28.69 57.23 -8.84
CA THR A 863 30.06 56.74 -8.64
C THR A 863 30.73 56.42 -9.96
N ILE A 864 30.01 55.78 -10.89
CA ILE A 864 30.46 55.50 -12.25
C ILE A 864 30.81 56.81 -12.96
N LEU A 865 29.84 57.73 -13.08
CA LEU A 865 30.01 59.00 -13.80
C LEU A 865 31.14 59.86 -13.21
N HIS A 866 31.24 59.91 -11.88
CA HIS A 866 32.31 60.66 -11.21
C HIS A 866 33.68 60.02 -11.47
N SER A 867 33.79 58.69 -11.37
CA SER A 867 35.05 57.98 -11.59
C SER A 867 35.55 58.04 -13.04
N THR A 868 34.65 58.21 -14.01
CA THR A 868 34.98 58.36 -15.43
C THR A 868 35.10 59.81 -15.88
N GLY A 869 34.99 60.78 -14.95
CA GLY A 869 35.15 62.20 -15.21
C GLY A 869 33.97 62.89 -15.89
N GLN A 870 32.80 62.23 -15.97
CA GLN A 870 31.56 62.78 -16.52
C GLN A 870 30.81 63.61 -15.45
N TYR A 871 31.48 64.63 -14.92
CA TYR A 871 30.98 65.38 -13.76
C TYR A 871 29.71 66.21 -14.05
N GLN A 872 29.55 66.70 -15.27
CA GLN A 872 28.33 67.44 -15.67
C GLN A 872 27.10 66.53 -15.64
N GLU A 873 27.22 65.28 -16.10
CA GLU A 873 26.14 64.29 -16.02
C GLU A 873 25.84 63.88 -14.57
N CYS A 874 26.83 63.90 -13.67
CA CYS A 874 26.57 63.68 -12.25
C CYS A 874 25.55 64.68 -11.71
N LEU A 875 25.64 65.95 -12.11
CA LEU A 875 24.71 66.99 -11.66
C LEU A 875 23.30 66.83 -12.23
N GLN A 876 23.18 66.31 -13.45
CA GLN A 876 21.87 65.99 -14.05
C GLN A 876 21.09 64.91 -13.27
N LEU A 877 21.77 64.10 -12.45
CA LEU A 877 21.10 63.17 -11.53
C LEU A 877 20.21 63.91 -10.51
N ALA A 878 20.54 65.15 -10.14
CA ALA A 878 19.72 65.96 -9.23
C ALA A 878 18.37 66.31 -9.87
N ASP A 879 18.39 66.72 -11.14
CA ASP A 879 17.18 67.00 -11.92
C ASP A 879 16.34 65.74 -12.09
N MET A 880 17.01 64.60 -12.30
CA MET A 880 16.35 63.31 -12.42
C MET A 880 15.62 62.89 -11.14
N VAL A 881 16.31 62.98 -9.99
CA VAL A 881 15.75 62.58 -8.69
C VAL A 881 14.61 63.51 -8.26
N SER A 882 14.72 64.80 -8.57
CA SER A 882 13.70 65.81 -8.26
C SER A 882 12.54 65.85 -9.26
N SER A 883 12.62 65.13 -10.38
CA SER A 883 11.59 65.12 -11.40
C SER A 883 10.24 64.62 -10.89
N GLU A 884 9.18 65.41 -11.15
CA GLU A 884 7.79 65.04 -10.84
C GLU A 884 7.26 63.88 -11.69
N ARG A 885 7.94 63.53 -12.78
CA ARG A 885 7.50 62.46 -13.68
C ARG A 885 7.59 61.08 -13.02
N HIS A 886 8.69 60.81 -12.32
CA HIS A 886 8.96 59.51 -11.69
C HIS A 886 8.96 59.60 -10.15
N LYS A 887 8.97 60.82 -9.59
CA LYS A 887 8.92 61.11 -8.15
C LYS A 887 9.95 60.30 -7.34
N LEU A 888 11.16 60.14 -7.89
CA LEU A 888 12.22 59.36 -7.27
C LEU A 888 12.56 59.89 -5.88
N TYR A 889 12.49 61.20 -5.64
CA TYR A 889 12.71 61.79 -4.32
C TYR A 889 11.86 61.20 -3.19
N LEU A 890 10.69 60.60 -3.48
CA LEU A 890 9.83 59.98 -2.45
C LEU A 890 10.36 58.64 -1.93
N VAL A 891 11.25 57.97 -2.68
CA VAL A 891 11.82 56.68 -2.26
C VAL A 891 13.12 56.84 -1.47
N PHE A 892 13.75 58.02 -1.50
CA PHE A 892 14.96 58.29 -0.72
C PHE A 892 14.63 58.68 0.72
N SER A 893 15.41 58.20 1.67
CA SER A 893 15.43 58.72 3.03
C SER A 893 16.08 60.11 3.09
N LYS A 894 15.83 60.84 4.18
CA LYS A 894 16.45 62.17 4.39
C LYS A 894 17.98 62.06 4.44
N GLU A 895 18.51 61.01 5.06
CA GLU A 895 19.93 60.72 5.13
C GLU A 895 20.53 60.45 3.75
N GLU A 896 19.84 59.69 2.90
CA GLU A 896 20.29 59.41 1.53
C GLU A 896 20.26 60.67 0.67
N LEU A 897 19.23 61.51 0.75
CA LEU A 897 19.21 62.80 0.05
C LEU A 897 20.36 63.70 0.49
N ARG A 898 20.67 63.76 1.79
CA ARG A 898 21.83 64.50 2.31
C ARG A 898 23.14 63.95 1.72
N LYS A 899 23.28 62.63 1.66
CA LYS A 899 24.45 61.96 1.10
C LYS A 899 24.58 62.19 -0.42
N LEU A 900 23.47 62.21 -1.14
CA LEU A 900 23.45 62.51 -2.57
C LEU A 900 23.95 63.93 -2.83
N LEU A 901 23.45 64.93 -2.08
CA LEU A 901 23.91 66.31 -2.20
C LEU A 901 25.40 66.46 -1.85
N GLN A 902 25.91 65.70 -0.88
CA GLN A 902 27.35 65.70 -0.57
C GLN A 902 28.19 65.16 -1.75
N LYS A 903 27.75 64.08 -2.39
CA LYS A 903 28.41 63.51 -3.57
C LYS A 903 28.35 64.45 -4.79
N LEU A 904 27.19 65.08 -5.03
CA LEU A 904 27.04 66.07 -6.09
C LEU A 904 27.96 67.28 -5.90
N ARG A 905 28.15 67.72 -4.64
CA ARG A 905 29.13 68.75 -4.30
C ARG A 905 30.55 68.34 -4.67
N GLU A 906 30.94 67.08 -4.45
CA GLU A 906 32.27 66.58 -4.85
C GLU A 906 32.47 66.68 -6.37
N SER A 907 31.46 66.28 -7.16
CA SER A 907 31.48 66.41 -8.62
C SER A 907 31.52 67.89 -9.08
N SER A 908 30.79 68.78 -8.40
CA SER A 908 30.80 70.22 -8.68
C SER A 908 32.16 70.87 -8.41
N LEU A 909 32.87 70.44 -7.35
CA LEU A 909 34.24 70.89 -7.09
C LEU A 909 35.21 70.47 -8.20
N MET A 910 35.07 69.25 -8.74
CA MET A 910 35.89 68.79 -9.86
C MET A 910 35.62 69.57 -11.16
N LEU A 911 34.38 70.05 -11.38
CA LEU A 911 34.06 70.93 -12.52
C LEU A 911 34.75 72.29 -12.41
N LEU A 912 34.78 72.86 -11.19
CA LEU A 912 35.53 74.09 -10.91
C LEU A 912 37.03 73.92 -11.17
N ASP A 913 37.61 72.79 -10.78
CA ASP A 913 39.02 72.46 -11.06
C ASP A 913 39.28 72.30 -12.57
N GLN A 914 38.25 71.97 -13.36
CA GLN A 914 38.29 71.93 -14.84
C GLN A 914 38.04 73.30 -15.50
N GLY A 915 37.81 74.36 -14.73
CA GLY A 915 37.56 75.71 -15.25
C GLY A 915 36.12 75.96 -15.73
N LEU A 916 35.18 75.07 -15.41
CA LEU A 916 33.75 75.25 -15.63
C LEU A 916 33.10 75.86 -14.38
N ASP A 917 31.88 76.38 -14.51
CA ASP A 917 31.09 76.82 -13.36
C ASP A 917 30.66 75.61 -12.48
N PRO A 918 30.11 75.84 -11.28
CA PRO A 918 29.66 74.76 -10.40
C PRO A 918 28.61 73.81 -11.01
N LEU A 919 27.97 74.18 -12.12
CA LEU A 919 26.93 73.43 -12.83
C LEU A 919 27.45 72.80 -14.15
N GLY A 920 28.71 73.03 -14.51
CA GLY A 920 29.36 72.48 -15.69
C GLY A 920 29.20 73.31 -16.96
N TYR A 921 28.79 74.58 -16.86
CA TYR A 921 28.77 75.52 -17.98
C TYR A 921 30.08 76.29 -18.08
N GLU A 922 30.42 76.77 -19.28
CA GLU A 922 31.59 77.63 -19.47
C GLU A 922 31.45 78.93 -18.67
N ILE A 923 32.46 79.24 -17.85
CA ILE A 923 32.51 80.51 -17.12
C ILE A 923 32.71 81.63 -18.15
N GLN A 924 31.64 82.34 -18.50
CA GLN A 924 31.74 83.59 -19.25
C GLN A 924 32.38 84.65 -18.34
N LEU A 925 33.69 84.85 -18.53
CA LEU A 925 34.48 85.89 -17.88
C LEU A 925 34.18 87.29 -18.42
#